data_AF-A0AA39WZ35-F1
#
_entry.id   AF-A0AA39WZ35-F1
#
_cell.length_a   1.000
_cell.length_b   1.000
_cell.length_c   1.000
_cell.angle_alpha   90.00
_cell.angle_beta   90.00
_cell.angle_gamma   90.00
#
_symmetry.space_group_name_H-M   'P 1'
#
loop_
_entity.id
_entity.type
_entity.pdbx_description
1 polymer ?
#
loop_
_entity_poly.entity_id
_entity_poly.type
_entity_poly.pdbx_seq_one_letter_code
_entity_poly.pdbx_strand_id
1 'polypeptide(L)'
;MSVSTIKIYISTALEYLSSPYRTDDVEPTLAEAESRLPNISPEEAAPLIAQIADIRAQLDNIVKPADTRQITAAQGKIKQALNHIDTNRGNLNDGDKEFVEELFKIAVGFLDNITDERKAEKLKAPVLDEMERIRRQYGTAPAQQMVVPVVQEAAPVPQRPPPMGGYYEAKRKVFWANDYLGTPGKAGQAEGEIVAAEGLIVGDASAEAEALRGEIEGLRGKLAGMGVSGSGSGSRDMLKKGVEKGLAKGAEKMKGVFGSGSLGGWLGRGENQGGYQQEYRTQQPEQQHQPQYQPQQPEQQYRAPPPVPAAGPSQSDQEAINRARQTIMQARSYIESRRTDPVESLLFDATNTLATVPDIHKAPLLSEISRLRVDLDSGIRAEETRQITSELDRRLHSIEQDIGNTNNFPYSVRSYNDRFARSDVSRVLTPDLISSYEAKLKDLLDRQTSHLKTDTLAKAEAAVQNLRERLETNPFAGLQGYDVNRADGDVKSLRYAAEREVNQLPEGDSDRLRLEADIAALQQKVDDYSSAWGKDELHKEARREWDSNESTFTGWESETFSFSPSSPLDEPDLRLTRLGIYRTKYYLFEDTTVQRTRDENPSDPVITDLTTTATTLLKTLCSKLADAYNTVLSHAETLPAPIEDQYLRSKPTFLLTAAENIFSQTPLYDAVVGRIKSLISKWDSEIAAIEKSRVDLCHRLTVEGVDKWPSLISSVPFVDIATFDPATAQPGSYIHLQSVYNRQGWDFGGEYGFSMRYQGVPIGGWYEEEIVKAMEHAAYGLKLKVDDHEAWDVVGVIMGKGTIKERMKRLVRYGSGYEEEVEEWVGVECLRVRVVGIRAGPVVVAPRV
;
A
#
# COMPACT_ATOMS: atom_id res chain seq x y z
N MET A 1 -16.92 45.02 12.84
CA MET A 1 -16.63 44.08 11.74
C MET A 1 -17.83 44.05 10.80
N SER A 2 -17.63 43.93 9.49
CA SER A 2 -18.71 44.06 8.51
C SER A 2 -19.36 42.72 8.16
N VAL A 3 -20.67 42.75 7.90
CA VAL A 3 -21.45 41.65 7.29
C VAL A 3 -20.77 41.09 6.04
N SER A 4 -20.02 41.92 5.29
CA SER A 4 -19.27 41.48 4.12
C SER A 4 -18.20 40.42 4.43
N THR A 5 -17.51 40.51 5.58
CA THR A 5 -16.50 39.52 5.95
C THR A 5 -17.12 38.15 6.22
N ILE A 6 -18.27 38.09 6.91
CA ILE A 6 -18.98 36.83 7.17
C ILE A 6 -19.48 36.22 5.87
N LYS A 7 -20.00 37.05 4.94
CA LYS A 7 -20.42 36.60 3.60
C LYS A 7 -19.28 36.04 2.77
N ILE A 8 -18.05 36.56 2.91
CA ILE A 8 -16.87 35.99 2.25
C ILE A 8 -16.63 34.55 2.73
N TYR A 9 -16.61 34.31 4.04
CA TYR A 9 -16.44 32.94 4.57
C TYR A 9 -17.57 32.00 4.13
N ILE A 10 -18.83 32.43 4.13
CA ILE A 10 -19.96 31.63 3.64
C ILE A 10 -19.79 31.32 2.14
N SER A 11 -19.40 32.30 1.33
CA SER A 11 -19.15 32.11 -0.10
C SER A 11 -17.99 31.15 -0.36
N THR A 12 -16.91 31.26 0.44
CA THR A 12 -15.76 30.36 0.38
C THR A 12 -16.15 28.94 0.80
N ALA A 13 -16.99 28.78 1.83
CA ALA A 13 -17.51 27.47 2.23
C ALA A 13 -18.37 26.83 1.12
N LEU A 14 -19.19 27.61 0.40
CA LEU A 14 -19.93 27.13 -0.77
C LEU A 14 -19.02 26.71 -1.92
N GLU A 15 -17.96 27.47 -2.19
CA GLU A 15 -16.93 27.10 -3.17
C GLU A 15 -16.28 25.76 -2.80
N TYR A 16 -15.92 25.58 -1.52
CA TYR A 16 -15.32 24.35 -1.01
C TYR A 16 -16.29 23.18 -1.07
N LEU A 17 -17.56 23.41 -0.76
CA LEU A 17 -18.63 22.42 -0.86
C LEU A 17 -18.81 21.93 -2.30
N SER A 18 -18.66 22.82 -3.29
CA SER A 18 -18.72 22.47 -4.71
C SER A 18 -17.48 21.70 -5.22
N SER A 19 -16.40 21.70 -4.44
CA SER A 19 -15.14 21.02 -4.77
C SER A 19 -15.06 19.64 -4.12
N PRO A 20 -14.92 18.55 -4.90
CA PRO A 20 -14.84 17.20 -4.33
C PRO A 20 -13.59 16.96 -3.47
N TYR A 21 -12.60 17.85 -3.53
CA TYR A 21 -11.31 17.73 -2.83
C TYR A 21 -11.18 18.63 -1.60
N ARG A 22 -12.16 19.51 -1.33
CA ARG A 22 -12.06 20.54 -0.28
C ARG A 22 -13.21 20.50 0.73
N THR A 23 -13.96 19.41 0.75
CA THR A 23 -15.07 19.23 1.68
C THR A 23 -14.64 19.28 3.16
N ASP A 24 -13.37 18.97 3.45
CA ASP A 24 -12.75 19.08 4.78
C ASP A 24 -12.58 20.54 5.25
N ASP A 25 -12.45 21.49 4.32
CA ASP A 25 -12.27 22.90 4.63
C ASP A 25 -13.61 23.61 4.92
N VAL A 26 -14.75 22.98 4.60
CA VAL A 26 -16.09 23.60 4.72
C VAL A 26 -16.42 23.90 6.18
N GLU A 27 -16.32 22.91 7.08
CA GLU A 27 -16.71 23.09 8.49
C GLU A 27 -15.82 24.10 9.24
N PRO A 28 -14.48 24.08 9.12
CA PRO A 28 -13.63 25.14 9.70
C PRO A 28 -13.99 26.54 9.19
N THR A 29 -14.31 26.66 7.89
CA THR A 29 -14.69 27.94 7.29
C THR A 29 -16.04 28.43 7.82
N LEU A 30 -17.02 27.53 8.01
CA LEU A 30 -18.30 27.85 8.63
C LEU A 30 -18.17 28.20 10.11
N ALA A 31 -17.32 27.50 10.87
CA ALA A 31 -17.05 27.81 12.27
C ALA A 31 -16.44 29.23 12.43
N GLU A 32 -15.53 29.61 11.52
CA GLU A 32 -14.97 30.96 11.48
C GLU A 32 -16.06 32.02 11.19
N ALA A 33 -16.99 31.73 10.26
CA ALA A 33 -18.14 32.57 9.98
C ALA A 33 -19.05 32.72 11.22
N GLU A 34 -19.34 31.62 11.94
CA GLU A 34 -20.18 31.61 13.14
C GLU A 34 -19.56 32.39 14.30
N SER A 35 -18.25 32.24 14.53
CA SER A 35 -17.53 32.95 15.60
C SER A 35 -17.66 34.47 15.50
N ARG A 36 -17.97 34.98 14.30
CA ARG A 36 -18.09 36.40 13.99
C ARG A 36 -19.53 36.91 14.08
N LEU A 37 -20.54 36.04 14.07
CA LEU A 37 -21.96 36.41 14.17
C LEU A 37 -22.31 37.27 15.40
N PRO A 38 -21.70 37.10 16.60
CA PRO A 38 -22.00 37.96 17.74
C PRO A 38 -21.63 39.44 17.55
N ASN A 39 -20.88 39.80 16.51
CA ASN A 39 -20.42 41.17 16.24
C ASN A 39 -21.34 41.98 15.31
N ILE A 40 -22.47 41.42 14.88
CA ILE A 40 -23.49 42.08 14.05
C ILE A 40 -24.85 42.03 14.75
N SER A 41 -25.82 42.80 14.26
CA SER A 41 -27.16 42.80 14.86
C SER A 41 -27.87 41.44 14.67
N PRO A 42 -28.76 41.03 15.59
CA PRO A 42 -29.51 39.78 15.45
C PRO A 42 -30.33 39.70 14.15
N GLU A 43 -30.85 40.83 13.69
CA GLU A 43 -31.62 40.95 12.44
C GLU A 43 -30.76 40.63 11.21
N GLU A 44 -29.50 41.07 11.19
CA GLU A 44 -28.54 40.75 10.14
C GLU A 44 -27.95 39.34 10.26
N ALA A 45 -27.85 38.80 11.48
CA ALA A 45 -27.32 37.47 11.74
C ALA A 45 -28.28 36.35 11.32
N ALA A 46 -29.59 36.53 11.50
CA ALA A 46 -30.61 35.52 11.20
C ALA A 46 -30.51 34.91 9.78
N PRO A 47 -30.42 35.67 8.68
CA PRO A 47 -30.29 35.09 7.34
C PRO A 47 -28.95 34.38 7.11
N LEU A 48 -27.87 34.78 7.81
CA LEU A 48 -26.57 34.13 7.70
C LEU A 48 -26.54 32.79 8.46
N ILE A 49 -27.18 32.73 9.63
CA ILE A 49 -27.38 31.48 10.40
C ILE A 49 -28.16 30.46 9.55
N ALA A 50 -29.22 30.90 8.88
CA ALA A 50 -29.99 30.04 7.99
C ALA A 50 -29.15 29.48 6.83
N GLN A 51 -28.26 30.29 6.23
CA GLN A 51 -27.35 29.84 5.18
C GLN A 51 -26.31 28.85 5.71
N ILE A 52 -25.72 29.10 6.88
CA ILE A 52 -24.76 28.18 7.50
C ILE A 52 -25.43 26.82 7.79
N ALA A 53 -26.66 26.83 8.28
CA ALA A 53 -27.44 25.62 8.51
C ALA A 53 -27.73 24.85 7.20
N ASP A 54 -28.08 25.56 6.12
CA ASP A 54 -28.30 24.94 4.81
C ASP A 54 -27.02 24.31 4.24
N ILE A 55 -25.87 25.00 4.34
CA ILE A 55 -24.58 24.46 3.90
C ILE A 55 -24.20 23.21 4.70
N ARG A 56 -24.43 23.18 6.02
CA ARG A 56 -24.21 21.97 6.83
C ARG A 56 -25.12 20.82 6.42
N ALA A 57 -26.39 21.10 6.13
CA ALA A 57 -27.32 20.08 5.63
C ALA A 57 -26.90 19.53 4.26
N GLN A 58 -26.35 20.37 3.37
CA GLN A 58 -25.77 19.92 2.10
C GLN A 58 -24.49 19.11 2.34
N LEU A 59 -23.61 19.59 3.22
CA LEU A 59 -22.37 18.91 3.60
C LEU A 59 -22.67 17.50 4.10
N ASP A 60 -23.72 17.31 4.91
CA ASP A 60 -24.16 16.00 5.42
C ASP A 60 -24.51 14.99 4.33
N ASN A 61 -24.88 15.43 3.13
CA ASN A 61 -25.20 14.56 2.00
C ASN A 61 -23.98 14.23 1.11
N ILE A 62 -22.85 14.92 1.24
CA ILE A 62 -21.67 14.68 0.43
C ILE A 62 -20.78 13.60 1.08
N VAL A 63 -20.56 12.49 0.40
CA VAL A 63 -19.60 11.47 0.84
C VAL A 63 -18.23 11.80 0.26
N LYS A 64 -17.19 11.79 1.10
CA LYS A 64 -15.82 12.06 0.63
C LYS A 64 -15.40 11.01 -0.41
N PRO A 65 -14.60 11.37 -1.43
CA PRO A 65 -14.06 10.39 -2.36
C PRO A 65 -13.25 9.27 -1.68
N ALA A 66 -12.52 9.59 -0.60
CA ALA A 66 -11.76 8.62 0.17
C ALA A 66 -12.68 7.59 0.84
N ASP A 67 -13.72 8.04 1.54
CA ASP A 67 -14.70 7.16 2.21
C ASP A 67 -15.51 6.36 1.18
N THR A 68 -15.83 6.96 0.03
CA THR A 68 -16.48 6.26 -1.10
C THR A 68 -15.62 5.09 -1.60
N ARG A 69 -14.29 5.25 -1.67
CA ARG A 69 -13.37 4.16 -2.01
C ARG A 69 -13.41 3.05 -0.96
N GLN A 70 -13.47 3.38 0.32
CA GLN A 70 -13.59 2.38 1.39
C GLN A 70 -14.89 1.58 1.30
N ILE A 71 -16.03 2.27 1.11
CA ILE A 71 -17.34 1.63 0.92
C ILE A 71 -17.31 0.71 -0.30
N THR A 72 -16.76 1.18 -1.44
CA THR A 72 -16.66 0.39 -2.67
C THR A 72 -15.76 -0.83 -2.50
N ALA A 73 -14.65 -0.70 -1.78
CA ALA A 73 -13.76 -1.82 -1.47
C ALA A 73 -14.44 -2.86 -0.57
N ALA A 74 -15.16 -2.43 0.46
CA ALA A 74 -15.96 -3.30 1.33
C ALA A 74 -17.04 -4.04 0.52
N GLN A 75 -17.80 -3.33 -0.32
CA GLN A 75 -18.78 -3.93 -1.23
C GLN A 75 -18.14 -4.91 -2.22
N GLY A 76 -16.92 -4.64 -2.69
CA GLY A 76 -16.15 -5.55 -3.52
C GLY A 76 -15.86 -6.88 -2.82
N LYS A 77 -15.58 -6.86 -1.52
CA LYS A 77 -15.38 -8.07 -0.70
C LYS A 77 -16.68 -8.83 -0.45
N ILE A 78 -17.78 -8.11 -0.20
CA ILE A 78 -19.12 -8.71 -0.13
C ILE A 78 -19.48 -9.43 -1.44
N LYS A 79 -19.19 -8.82 -2.59
CA LYS A 79 -19.41 -9.45 -3.90
C LYS A 79 -18.55 -10.69 -4.12
N GLN A 80 -17.29 -10.68 -3.66
CA GLN A 80 -16.42 -11.87 -3.69
C GLN A 80 -17.02 -13.01 -2.84
N ALA A 81 -17.55 -12.69 -1.65
CA ALA A 81 -18.21 -13.66 -0.79
C ALA A 81 -19.47 -14.25 -1.45
N LEU A 82 -20.32 -13.41 -2.04
CA LEU A 82 -21.50 -13.85 -2.80
C LEU A 82 -21.14 -14.75 -3.98
N ASN A 83 -20.13 -14.38 -4.77
CA ASN A 83 -19.65 -15.22 -5.88
C ASN A 83 -19.14 -16.59 -5.39
N HIS A 84 -18.48 -16.64 -4.22
CA HIS A 84 -18.02 -17.90 -3.61
C HIS A 84 -19.21 -18.77 -3.19
N ILE A 85 -20.24 -18.16 -2.57
CA ILE A 85 -21.49 -18.82 -2.20
C ILE A 85 -22.18 -19.41 -3.44
N ASP A 86 -22.32 -18.62 -4.50
CA ASP A 86 -22.97 -19.01 -5.75
C ASP A 86 -22.20 -20.13 -6.47
N THR A 87 -20.87 -20.05 -6.52
CA THR A 87 -20.01 -21.08 -7.13
C THR A 87 -20.18 -22.43 -6.43
N ASN A 88 -20.36 -22.41 -5.12
CA ASN A 88 -20.64 -23.60 -4.31
C ASN A 88 -22.14 -23.94 -4.21
N ARG A 89 -22.99 -23.27 -5.01
CA ARG A 89 -24.45 -23.47 -5.08
C ARG A 89 -25.14 -23.37 -3.71
N GLY A 90 -24.61 -22.53 -2.81
CA GLY A 90 -25.12 -22.37 -1.45
C GLY A 90 -24.77 -23.50 -0.48
N ASN A 91 -24.13 -24.58 -0.93
CA ASN A 91 -23.73 -25.70 -0.08
C ASN A 91 -22.28 -25.54 0.40
N LEU A 92 -22.07 -24.60 1.32
CA LEU A 92 -20.74 -24.35 1.90
C LEU A 92 -20.36 -25.41 2.93
N ASN A 93 -19.17 -26.00 2.78
CA ASN A 93 -18.52 -26.71 3.88
C ASN A 93 -17.98 -25.70 4.92
N ASP A 94 -17.44 -26.17 6.04
CA ASP A 94 -17.00 -25.27 7.10
C ASP A 94 -15.80 -24.40 6.70
N GLY A 95 -14.89 -24.90 5.85
CA GLY A 95 -13.80 -24.10 5.29
C GLY A 95 -14.28 -23.00 4.34
N ASP A 96 -15.34 -23.27 3.56
CA ASP A 96 -15.96 -22.26 2.72
C ASP A 96 -16.65 -21.16 3.54
N LYS A 97 -17.26 -21.51 4.68
CA LYS A 97 -17.85 -20.54 5.60
C LYS A 97 -16.76 -19.67 6.26
N GLU A 98 -15.66 -20.28 6.68
CA GLU A 98 -14.50 -19.54 7.21
C GLU A 98 -13.94 -18.55 6.18
N PHE A 99 -13.83 -18.96 4.92
CA PHE A 99 -13.38 -18.08 3.84
C PHE A 99 -14.33 -16.89 3.64
N VAL A 100 -15.64 -17.11 3.67
CA VAL A 100 -16.65 -16.03 3.59
C VAL A 100 -16.55 -15.08 4.78
N GLU A 101 -16.38 -15.58 6.00
CA GLU A 101 -16.21 -14.73 7.19
C GLU A 101 -14.89 -13.94 7.16
N GLU A 102 -13.81 -14.49 6.60
CA GLU A 102 -12.56 -13.74 6.43
C GLU A 102 -12.74 -12.57 5.43
N LEU A 103 -13.48 -12.78 4.34
CA LEU A 103 -13.83 -11.68 3.43
C LEU A 103 -14.68 -10.60 4.11
N PHE A 104 -15.59 -10.98 4.99
CA PHE A 104 -16.39 -10.07 5.81
C PHE A 104 -15.54 -9.28 6.81
N LYS A 105 -14.57 -9.92 7.46
CA LYS A 105 -13.62 -9.25 8.34
C LYS A 105 -12.78 -8.21 7.59
N ILE A 106 -12.33 -8.53 6.37
CA ILE A 106 -11.62 -7.57 5.51
C ILE A 106 -12.53 -6.40 5.11
N ALA A 107 -13.81 -6.67 4.80
CA ALA A 107 -14.79 -5.63 4.49
C ALA A 107 -14.98 -4.65 5.66
N VAL A 108 -15.09 -5.16 6.90
CA VAL A 108 -15.13 -4.32 8.12
C VAL A 108 -13.86 -3.50 8.28
N GLY A 109 -12.69 -4.07 7.99
CA GLY A 109 -11.43 -3.32 8.00
C GLY A 109 -11.42 -2.11 7.07
N PHE A 110 -12.03 -2.20 5.88
CA PHE A 110 -12.20 -1.02 5.01
C PHE A 110 -13.18 -0.01 5.60
N LEU A 111 -14.31 -0.48 6.13
CA LEU A 111 -15.30 0.38 6.78
C LEU A 111 -14.73 1.16 7.96
N ASP A 112 -13.85 0.57 8.76
CA ASP A 112 -13.20 1.23 9.89
C ASP A 112 -12.23 2.34 9.48
N ASN A 113 -11.83 2.39 8.21
CA ASN A 113 -11.00 3.46 7.64
C ASN A 113 -11.83 4.63 7.06
N ILE A 114 -13.15 4.67 7.28
CA ILE A 114 -13.98 5.84 6.95
C ILE A 114 -13.59 6.98 7.89
N THR A 115 -13.12 8.09 7.30
CA THR A 115 -12.52 9.22 8.02
C THR A 115 -13.53 10.27 8.47
N ASP A 116 -14.69 10.37 7.83
CA ASP A 116 -15.76 11.28 8.28
C ASP A 116 -16.53 10.66 9.45
N GLU A 117 -16.03 10.88 10.67
CA GLU A 117 -16.62 10.38 11.92
C GLU A 117 -18.11 10.72 12.05
N ARG A 118 -18.52 11.89 11.54
CA ARG A 118 -19.92 12.35 11.58
C ARG A 118 -20.87 11.41 10.83
N LYS A 119 -20.36 10.67 9.85
CA LYS A 119 -21.15 9.83 8.93
C LYS A 119 -20.76 8.38 8.96
N ALA A 120 -19.70 8.02 9.67
CA ALA A 120 -19.17 6.66 9.72
C ALA A 120 -20.30 5.65 9.97
N GLU A 121 -21.09 5.82 11.04
CA GLU A 121 -22.20 4.91 11.36
C GLU A 121 -23.25 4.84 10.25
N LYS A 122 -23.65 5.99 9.69
CA LYS A 122 -24.65 6.06 8.61
C LYS A 122 -24.17 5.38 7.32
N LEU A 123 -22.88 5.48 7.01
CA LEU A 123 -22.27 4.90 5.81
C LEU A 123 -21.95 3.41 5.99
N LYS A 124 -21.60 2.98 7.20
CA LYS A 124 -21.34 1.57 7.55
C LYS A 124 -22.61 0.72 7.56
N ALA A 125 -23.70 1.25 8.12
CA ALA A 125 -24.92 0.49 8.41
C ALA A 125 -25.45 -0.33 7.21
N PRO A 126 -25.59 0.22 5.99
CA PRO A 126 -26.12 -0.56 4.86
C PRO A 126 -25.24 -1.74 4.45
N VAL A 127 -23.91 -1.59 4.58
CA VAL A 127 -22.92 -2.62 4.22
C VAL A 127 -22.94 -3.74 5.27
N LEU A 128 -23.01 -3.38 6.56
CA LEU A 128 -23.13 -4.34 7.66
C LEU A 128 -24.45 -5.11 7.62
N ASP A 129 -25.56 -4.45 7.32
CA ASP A 129 -26.87 -5.09 7.14
C ASP A 129 -26.86 -6.09 5.99
N GLU A 130 -26.15 -5.77 4.90
CA GLU A 130 -25.99 -6.69 3.77
C GLU A 130 -25.18 -7.94 4.15
N MET A 131 -24.08 -7.78 4.88
CA MET A 131 -23.29 -8.90 5.38
C MET A 131 -24.13 -9.82 6.28
N GLU A 132 -24.91 -9.23 7.19
CA GLU A 132 -25.78 -9.97 8.11
C GLU A 132 -26.90 -10.71 7.36
N ARG A 133 -27.47 -10.10 6.32
CA ARG A 133 -28.42 -10.76 5.41
C ARG A 133 -27.79 -11.98 4.74
N ILE A 134 -26.54 -11.89 4.28
CA ILE A 134 -25.84 -13.00 3.62
C ILE A 134 -25.52 -14.11 4.63
N ARG A 135 -25.08 -13.77 5.85
CA ARG A 135 -24.91 -14.74 6.96
C ARG A 135 -26.16 -15.57 7.20
N ARG A 136 -27.33 -14.93 7.20
CA ARG A 136 -28.61 -15.64 7.34
C ARG A 136 -28.92 -16.57 6.17
N GLN A 137 -28.43 -16.30 4.96
CA GLN A 137 -28.68 -17.12 3.78
C GLN A 137 -27.92 -18.46 3.80
N TYR A 138 -26.66 -18.48 4.27
CA TYR A 138 -25.86 -19.70 4.36
C TYR A 138 -25.83 -20.33 5.77
N GLY A 139 -26.46 -19.68 6.75
CA GLY A 139 -26.39 -20.04 8.18
C GLY A 139 -27.68 -20.57 8.83
N THR A 140 -28.75 -20.91 8.11
CA THR A 140 -29.99 -21.40 8.74
C THR A 140 -29.90 -22.84 9.28
N ALA A 141 -29.66 -22.95 10.59
CA ALA A 141 -30.38 -23.84 11.52
C ALA A 141 -30.99 -22.97 12.66
N PRO A 142 -32.10 -23.38 13.29
CA PRO A 142 -33.17 -22.47 13.70
C PRO A 142 -32.81 -21.57 14.89
N ALA A 143 -33.34 -20.35 14.84
CA ALA A 143 -33.24 -19.32 15.86
C ALA A 143 -33.53 -19.86 17.27
N GLN A 144 -32.48 -19.95 18.10
CA GLN A 144 -32.67 -19.81 19.53
C GLN A 144 -33.12 -18.37 19.78
N GLN A 145 -34.38 -18.20 20.21
CA GLN A 145 -34.86 -16.97 20.78
C GLN A 145 -33.92 -16.57 21.92
N MET A 146 -33.09 -15.55 21.69
CA MET A 146 -32.42 -14.86 22.76
C MET A 146 -33.50 -14.18 23.61
N VAL A 147 -33.74 -14.76 24.78
CA VAL A 147 -34.42 -14.09 25.89
C VAL A 147 -33.60 -12.85 26.21
N VAL A 148 -34.14 -11.68 25.88
CA VAL A 148 -33.59 -10.38 26.27
C VAL A 148 -33.54 -10.36 27.81
N PRO A 149 -32.35 -10.30 28.44
CA PRO A 149 -32.29 -9.99 29.86
C PRO A 149 -32.76 -8.56 30.01
N VAL A 150 -33.79 -8.36 30.84
CA VAL A 150 -34.19 -7.05 31.34
C VAL A 150 -32.95 -6.40 31.95
N VAL A 151 -32.40 -5.39 31.27
CA VAL A 151 -31.31 -4.56 31.78
C VAL A 151 -31.88 -3.78 32.95
N GLN A 152 -31.51 -4.20 34.15
CA GLN A 152 -31.70 -3.45 35.37
C GLN A 152 -30.78 -2.24 35.30
N GLU A 153 -31.38 -1.05 35.22
CA GLU A 153 -30.75 0.26 35.11
C GLU A 153 -29.72 0.42 36.25
N ALA A 154 -28.44 0.20 35.93
CA ALA A 154 -27.35 0.42 36.85
C ALA A 154 -27.19 1.94 37.07
N ALA A 155 -27.05 2.32 38.34
CA ALA A 155 -26.83 3.69 38.76
C ALA A 155 -25.72 4.36 37.92
N PRO A 156 -25.86 5.65 37.56
CA PRO A 156 -24.95 6.34 36.65
C PRO A 156 -23.52 6.24 37.18
N VAL A 157 -22.68 5.52 36.44
CA VAL A 157 -21.23 5.53 36.64
C VAL A 157 -20.78 6.98 36.47
N PRO A 158 -20.03 7.57 37.42
CA PRO A 158 -19.53 8.93 37.28
C PRO A 158 -18.78 9.04 35.97
N GLN A 159 -19.27 9.90 35.07
CA GLN A 159 -18.68 10.14 33.77
C GLN A 159 -17.24 10.61 33.97
N ARG A 160 -16.29 9.82 33.47
CA ARG A 160 -14.88 10.24 33.43
C ARG A 160 -14.75 11.41 32.45
N PRO A 161 -13.83 12.35 32.71
CA PRO A 161 -13.64 13.50 31.84
C PRO A 161 -13.21 13.04 30.43
N PRO A 162 -13.58 13.79 29.38
CA PRO A 162 -13.09 13.54 28.03
C PRO A 162 -11.56 13.72 27.96
N PRO A 163 -10.89 13.10 26.97
CA PRO A 163 -9.44 13.19 26.80
C PRO A 163 -8.98 14.63 26.60
N MET A 164 -7.82 14.98 27.19
CA MET A 164 -7.18 16.28 27.02
C MET A 164 -6.52 16.39 25.63
N GLY A 165 -6.26 17.61 25.18
CA GLY A 165 -5.73 17.88 23.84
C GLY A 165 -4.44 17.12 23.46
N GLY A 166 -3.62 16.72 24.45
CA GLY A 166 -2.42 15.91 24.22
C GLY A 166 -2.68 14.45 23.83
N TYR A 167 -3.89 13.93 24.07
CA TYR A 167 -4.24 12.52 23.84
C TYR A 167 -4.05 12.08 22.38
N TYR A 168 -4.54 12.85 21.42
CA TYR A 168 -4.48 12.46 20.00
C TYR A 168 -3.04 12.48 19.47
N GLU A 169 -2.23 13.43 19.93
CA GLU A 169 -0.81 13.47 19.57
C GLU A 169 -0.06 12.30 20.22
N ALA A 170 -0.36 11.96 21.47
CA ALA A 170 0.18 10.77 22.12
C ALA A 170 -0.18 9.47 21.39
N LYS A 171 -1.43 9.35 20.90
CA LYS A 171 -1.87 8.20 20.11
C LYS A 171 -1.07 8.08 18.80
N ARG A 172 -0.79 9.20 18.13
CA ARG A 172 0.08 9.23 16.95
C ARG A 172 1.52 8.81 17.28
N LYS A 173 2.04 9.20 18.44
CA LYS A 173 3.36 8.78 18.95
C LYS A 173 3.41 7.27 19.22
N VAL A 174 2.38 6.70 19.85
CA VAL A 174 2.25 5.25 20.07
C VAL A 174 2.23 4.46 18.76
N PHE A 175 1.53 4.97 17.73
CA PHE A 175 1.54 4.38 16.39
C PHE A 175 2.95 4.29 15.80
N TRP A 176 3.70 5.39 15.78
CA TRP A 176 5.08 5.40 15.25
C TRP A 176 6.04 4.54 16.06
N ALA A 177 5.89 4.52 17.39
CA ALA A 177 6.68 3.63 18.23
C ALA A 177 6.47 2.15 17.87
N ASN A 178 5.23 1.73 17.61
CA ASN A 178 4.93 0.36 17.22
C ASN A 178 5.47 0.03 15.80
N ASP A 179 5.40 0.97 14.85
CA ASP A 179 5.98 0.83 13.50
C ASP A 179 7.51 0.68 13.55
N TYR A 180 8.18 1.50 14.37
CA TYR A 180 9.63 1.42 14.56
C TYR A 180 10.08 0.12 15.24
N LEU A 181 9.28 -0.45 16.14
CA LEU A 181 9.54 -1.78 16.70
C LEU A 181 9.39 -2.91 15.67
N GLY A 182 8.58 -2.71 14.62
CA GLY A 182 8.47 -3.64 13.50
C GLY A 182 9.61 -3.54 12.47
N THR A 183 10.41 -2.46 12.53
CA THR A 183 11.47 -2.19 11.55
C THR A 183 12.87 -2.50 12.12
N PRO A 184 13.65 -3.42 11.52
CA PRO A 184 15.00 -3.72 11.98
C PRO A 184 15.89 -2.47 12.08
N GLY A 185 16.58 -2.31 13.21
CA GLY A 185 17.51 -1.19 13.45
C GLY A 185 16.88 0.12 13.94
N LYS A 186 15.55 0.23 14.06
CA LYS A 186 14.87 1.46 14.53
C LYS A 186 14.38 1.45 15.97
N ALA A 187 14.73 0.43 16.77
CA ALA A 187 14.26 0.30 18.15
C ALA A 187 14.60 1.52 19.04
N GLY A 188 15.73 2.20 18.81
CA GLY A 188 16.07 3.44 19.54
C GLY A 188 15.16 4.63 19.22
N GLN A 189 14.56 4.68 18.03
CA GLN A 189 13.57 5.71 17.67
C GLN A 189 12.22 5.44 18.36
N ALA A 190 11.87 4.17 18.52
CA ALA A 190 10.66 3.77 19.25
C ALA A 190 10.67 4.25 20.70
N GLU A 191 11.82 4.19 21.38
CA GLU A 191 11.96 4.68 22.75
C GLU A 191 11.66 6.19 22.88
N GLY A 192 12.15 6.99 21.93
CA GLY A 192 11.88 8.43 21.89
C GLY A 192 10.39 8.76 21.72
N GLU A 193 9.71 8.03 20.85
CA GLU A 193 8.27 8.20 20.62
C GLU A 193 7.42 7.72 21.82
N ILE A 194 7.83 6.63 22.49
CA ILE A 194 7.19 6.14 23.72
C ILE A 194 7.26 7.21 24.84
N VAL A 195 8.44 7.80 25.07
CA VAL A 195 8.63 8.83 26.10
C VAL A 195 7.84 10.11 25.76
N ALA A 196 7.79 10.49 24.49
CA ALA A 196 6.98 11.64 24.05
C ALA A 196 5.49 11.39 24.27
N ALA A 197 4.98 10.19 23.95
CA ALA A 197 3.59 9.80 24.17
C ALA A 197 3.20 9.88 25.66
N GLU A 198 4.05 9.36 26.56
CA GLU A 198 3.83 9.42 28.00
C GLU A 198 3.72 10.87 28.50
N GLY A 199 4.63 11.74 28.06
CA GLY A 199 4.65 13.16 28.42
C GLY A 199 3.37 13.90 28.03
N LEU A 200 2.77 13.52 26.90
CA LEU A 200 1.55 14.15 26.36
C LEU A 200 0.26 13.76 27.09
N ILE A 201 0.24 12.63 27.80
CA ILE A 201 -0.94 12.15 28.57
C ILE A 201 -0.75 12.21 30.09
N VAL A 202 0.29 12.91 30.57
CA VAL A 202 0.48 13.16 32.00
C VAL A 202 -0.69 13.99 32.53
N GLY A 203 -1.41 13.45 33.51
CA GLY A 203 -2.55 14.12 34.15
C GLY A 203 -3.90 13.88 33.48
N ASP A 204 -3.97 13.15 32.36
CA ASP A 204 -5.23 12.81 31.70
C ASP A 204 -5.92 11.64 32.41
N ALA A 205 -7.10 11.89 32.98
CA ALA A 205 -7.89 10.91 33.73
C ALA A 205 -9.02 10.27 32.90
N SER A 206 -9.04 10.52 31.59
CA SER A 206 -9.99 9.88 30.67
C SER A 206 -9.75 8.37 30.58
N ALA A 207 -10.80 7.63 30.21
CA ALA A 207 -10.69 6.18 30.02
C ALA A 207 -9.77 5.85 28.83
N GLU A 208 -9.78 6.71 27.82
CA GLU A 208 -8.98 6.64 26.62
C GLU A 208 -7.50 6.80 26.92
N ALA A 209 -7.11 7.76 27.77
CA ALA A 209 -5.73 7.92 28.21
C ALA A 209 -5.25 6.74 29.07
N GLU A 210 -6.13 6.13 29.88
CA GLU A 210 -5.78 4.92 30.64
C GLU A 210 -5.56 3.71 29.73
N ALA A 211 -6.38 3.52 28.69
CA ALA A 211 -6.16 2.50 27.67
C ALA A 211 -4.83 2.72 26.93
N LEU A 212 -4.54 3.96 26.54
CA LEU A 212 -3.30 4.31 25.84
C LEU A 212 -2.04 4.10 26.71
N ARG A 213 -2.13 4.30 28.04
CA ARG A 213 -1.05 3.90 28.97
C ARG A 213 -0.81 2.39 28.96
N GLY A 214 -1.87 1.58 28.86
CA GLY A 214 -1.75 0.14 28.68
C GLY A 214 -1.01 -0.25 27.39
N GLU A 215 -1.29 0.43 26.28
CA GLU A 215 -0.57 0.23 25.02
C GLU A 215 0.91 0.61 25.14
N ILE A 216 1.21 1.77 25.74
CA ILE A 216 2.57 2.24 26.03
C ILE A 216 3.36 1.21 26.85
N GLU A 217 2.76 0.66 27.91
CA GLU A 217 3.36 -0.39 28.75
C GLU A 217 3.68 -1.65 27.91
N GLY A 218 2.76 -2.04 27.03
CA GLY A 218 2.96 -3.16 26.10
C GLY A 218 4.13 -2.92 25.13
N LEU A 219 4.28 -1.71 24.60
CA LEU A 219 5.41 -1.34 23.74
C LEU A 219 6.74 -1.32 24.51
N ARG A 220 6.74 -0.87 25.77
CA ARG A 220 7.92 -0.99 26.65
C ARG A 220 8.31 -2.45 26.88
N GLY A 221 7.34 -3.33 27.09
CA GLY A 221 7.58 -4.77 27.19
C GLY A 221 8.24 -5.37 25.94
N LYS A 222 7.75 -4.99 24.74
CA LYS A 222 8.36 -5.39 23.46
C LYS A 222 9.79 -4.88 23.33
N LEU A 223 10.01 -3.59 23.60
CA LEU A 223 11.33 -2.96 23.51
C LEU A 223 12.34 -3.61 24.47
N ALA A 224 11.90 -3.96 25.68
CA ALA A 224 12.72 -4.69 26.66
C ALA A 224 13.05 -6.12 26.18
N GLY A 225 12.08 -6.82 25.59
CA GLY A 225 12.27 -8.16 25.01
C GLY A 225 13.27 -8.20 23.84
N MET A 226 13.48 -7.06 23.16
CA MET A 226 14.48 -6.92 22.08
C MET A 226 15.91 -6.68 22.60
N GLY A 227 16.15 -6.66 23.92
CA GLY A 227 17.49 -6.54 24.51
C GLY A 227 18.09 -5.14 24.40
N VAL A 228 17.27 -4.11 24.17
CA VAL A 228 17.73 -2.71 23.98
C VAL A 228 17.96 -1.98 25.32
N SER A 229 17.75 -2.64 26.47
CA SER A 229 17.91 -1.99 27.77
C SER A 229 19.38 -1.84 28.18
N GLY A 230 19.95 -0.64 27.98
CA GLY A 230 20.98 -0.09 28.88
C GLY A 230 22.25 0.47 28.24
N SER A 231 22.24 1.77 27.91
CA SER A 231 23.46 2.60 27.99
C SER A 231 23.22 4.11 28.27
N GLY A 232 21.98 4.54 28.53
CA GLY A 232 21.60 5.95 28.47
C GLY A 232 21.49 6.77 29.76
N SER A 233 21.78 6.24 30.96
CA SER A 233 21.58 7.03 32.20
C SER A 233 22.64 8.12 32.47
N GLY A 234 23.63 8.30 31.59
CA GLY A 234 24.70 9.30 31.74
C GLY A 234 24.44 10.68 31.12
N SER A 235 23.42 10.86 30.28
CA SER A 235 23.28 12.09 29.47
C SER A 235 22.51 13.25 30.11
N ARG A 236 21.94 13.09 31.30
CA ARG A 236 21.21 14.19 31.97
C ARG A 236 22.12 15.25 32.61
N ASP A 237 23.41 14.93 32.81
CA ASP A 237 24.38 15.82 33.50
C ASP A 237 25.38 16.54 32.56
N MET A 238 25.44 16.18 31.27
CA MET A 238 26.41 16.77 30.32
C MET A 238 25.89 18.02 29.59
N LEU A 239 24.58 18.29 29.62
CA LEU A 239 23.96 19.42 28.91
C LEU A 239 24.05 20.77 29.66
N LYS A 240 24.72 20.81 30.82
CA LYS A 240 24.94 22.04 31.60
C LYS A 240 26.40 22.54 31.67
N LYS A 241 27.38 21.83 31.09
CA LYS A 241 28.81 22.16 31.26
C LYS A 241 29.69 22.19 29.99
N GLY A 242 29.13 22.20 28.79
CA GLY A 242 29.91 22.08 27.55
C GLY A 242 29.83 23.27 26.57
N VAL A 243 29.83 24.52 27.03
CA VAL A 243 29.85 25.72 26.15
C VAL A 243 31.24 26.39 26.08
N GLU A 244 32.29 25.86 26.71
CA GLU A 244 33.61 26.48 26.60
C GLU A 244 34.73 25.47 26.31
N LYS A 245 35.50 25.79 25.26
CA LYS A 245 36.74 25.15 24.74
C LYS A 245 36.48 23.91 23.86
N GLY A 246 37.00 23.81 22.64
CA GLY A 246 38.07 24.54 21.98
C GLY A 246 38.82 23.55 21.07
N LEU A 247 38.81 23.84 19.78
CA LEU A 247 39.70 23.41 18.69
C LEU A 247 40.90 22.49 19.06
N ALA A 248 41.02 21.37 18.34
CA ALA A 248 42.13 21.02 17.42
C ALA A 248 42.62 19.56 17.48
N LYS A 249 43.04 19.08 16.28
CA LYS A 249 43.87 17.90 15.95
C LYS A 249 43.16 16.54 16.00
N GLY A 250 43.37 15.63 15.06
CA GLY A 250 44.28 15.62 13.92
C GLY A 250 44.20 14.25 13.24
N ALA A 251 44.32 14.25 11.92
CA ALA A 251 44.48 13.05 11.11
C ALA A 251 45.87 12.42 11.33
N GLU A 252 45.95 11.08 11.42
CA GLU A 252 46.88 10.22 10.65
C GLU A 252 46.96 8.77 11.18
N LYS A 253 47.24 7.86 10.23
CA LYS A 253 47.92 6.54 10.34
C LYS A 253 47.09 5.36 10.90
N MET A 254 47.14 4.15 10.33
CA MET A 254 48.14 3.49 9.48
C MET A 254 47.54 2.29 8.70
N LYS A 255 48.14 1.98 7.54
CA LYS A 255 48.11 0.67 6.85
C LYS A 255 48.93 -0.36 7.65
N GLY A 256 48.57 -1.65 7.56
CA GLY A 256 49.58 -2.66 7.21
C GLY A 256 49.54 -4.06 7.84
N VAL A 257 49.23 -5.05 6.98
CA VAL A 257 49.98 -6.29 6.66
C VAL A 257 50.11 -7.47 7.67
N PHE A 258 50.03 -8.67 7.08
CA PHE A 258 50.37 -10.05 7.51
C PHE A 258 49.27 -10.81 8.27
N GLY A 259 48.98 -12.09 8.02
CA GLY A 259 49.62 -13.11 7.19
C GLY A 259 49.04 -14.50 7.55
N SER A 260 49.13 -15.42 6.59
CA SER A 260 49.04 -16.90 6.64
C SER A 260 48.83 -17.63 7.99
N GLY A 261 48.04 -18.71 7.96
CA GLY A 261 48.12 -19.77 8.98
C GLY A 261 47.14 -20.92 8.81
N SER A 262 47.61 -22.01 8.22
CA SER A 262 47.04 -23.37 8.28
C SER A 262 47.39 -24.03 9.63
N LEU A 263 46.43 -24.77 10.22
CA LEU A 263 46.59 -26.11 10.84
C LEU A 263 45.54 -26.40 11.93
N GLY A 264 44.83 -27.52 11.77
CA GLY A 264 44.86 -28.63 12.73
C GLY A 264 43.95 -28.62 13.97
N GLY A 265 42.90 -29.45 13.92
CA GLY A 265 42.83 -30.68 14.74
C GLY A 265 42.14 -30.69 16.12
N TRP A 266 41.55 -31.86 16.43
CA TRP A 266 41.15 -32.44 17.74
C TRP A 266 39.82 -31.93 18.34
N LEU A 267 38.87 -32.68 18.94
CA LEU A 267 38.60 -34.06 19.44
C LEU A 267 37.04 -34.18 19.50
N GLY A 268 36.31 -35.30 19.58
CA GLY A 268 36.48 -36.66 20.12
C GLY A 268 35.22 -37.49 19.76
N ARG A 269 35.27 -38.82 19.58
CA ARG A 269 35.43 -39.98 20.51
C ARG A 269 34.09 -40.49 21.08
N GLY A 270 33.84 -41.80 20.88
CA GLY A 270 32.80 -42.65 21.47
C GLY A 270 32.24 -43.65 20.45
N GLU A 271 32.91 -44.76 20.10
CA GLU A 271 32.95 -46.08 20.79
C GLU A 271 31.58 -46.72 21.14
N ASN A 272 31.16 -47.72 20.35
CA ASN A 272 30.65 -49.04 20.77
C ASN A 272 30.31 -49.86 19.49
N GLN A 273 31.10 -50.88 19.11
CA GLN A 273 31.08 -52.29 19.55
C GLN A 273 29.88 -53.13 19.10
N GLY A 274 30.20 -54.26 18.46
CA GLY A 274 29.31 -55.36 18.08
C GLY A 274 29.07 -55.41 16.57
N GLY A 275 29.68 -56.27 15.76
CA GLY A 275 30.10 -57.66 15.99
C GLY A 275 29.17 -58.57 15.19
N TYR A 276 29.60 -59.05 14.02
CA TYR A 276 29.82 -60.46 13.69
C TYR A 276 30.12 -60.62 12.19
N GLN A 277 31.15 -61.42 11.98
CA GLN A 277 31.85 -61.77 10.76
C GLN A 277 31.23 -63.01 10.09
N GLN A 278 31.50 -63.14 8.79
CA GLN A 278 31.81 -64.40 8.07
C GLN A 278 30.69 -65.45 7.90
N GLU A 279 30.65 -66.35 6.92
CA GLU A 279 31.34 -66.62 5.66
C GLU A 279 30.61 -67.82 4.99
N TYR A 280 30.77 -67.99 3.68
CA TYR A 280 30.73 -69.22 2.86
C TYR A 280 29.87 -70.43 3.25
N ARG A 281 29.06 -70.94 2.30
CA ARG A 281 29.28 -72.28 1.70
C ARG A 281 28.35 -72.64 0.53
N THR A 282 28.97 -73.06 -0.56
CA THR A 282 28.52 -74.06 -1.53
C THR A 282 28.56 -75.48 -0.92
N GLN A 283 27.62 -76.36 -1.26
CA GLN A 283 27.83 -77.77 -1.67
C GLN A 283 26.49 -78.53 -1.83
N GLN A 284 26.29 -79.05 -3.05
CA GLN A 284 25.94 -80.43 -3.45
C GLN A 284 24.77 -81.25 -2.83
N PRO A 285 24.28 -82.27 -3.57
CA PRO A 285 22.97 -82.89 -3.39
C PRO A 285 23.02 -84.24 -2.65
N GLU A 286 21.97 -84.56 -1.89
CA GLU A 286 21.65 -85.90 -1.38
C GLU A 286 20.14 -86.11 -1.54
N GLN A 287 19.68 -87.03 -2.40
CA GLN A 287 19.54 -88.47 -2.19
C GLN A 287 18.58 -88.89 -1.07
N GLN A 288 17.54 -89.61 -1.51
CA GLN A 288 16.76 -90.64 -0.81
C GLN A 288 15.72 -90.19 0.23
N HIS A 289 14.45 -90.53 0.01
CA HIS A 289 13.80 -91.67 0.68
C HIS A 289 12.37 -91.85 0.11
N GLN A 290 12.18 -92.93 -0.67
CA GLN A 290 10.85 -93.51 -0.91
C GLN A 290 10.51 -94.38 0.31
N PRO A 291 9.25 -94.40 0.80
CA PRO A 291 8.75 -95.56 1.50
C PRO A 291 8.11 -96.51 0.48
N GLN A 292 8.80 -97.62 0.22
CA GLN A 292 8.18 -98.86 -0.22
C GLN A 292 7.28 -99.38 0.90
N TYR A 293 5.99 -99.58 0.64
CA TYR A 293 5.18 -100.49 1.44
C TYR A 293 5.12 -101.85 0.72
N GLN A 294 5.92 -102.79 1.22
CA GLN A 294 5.73 -104.22 0.99
C GLN A 294 4.54 -104.73 1.82
N PRO A 295 3.79 -105.73 1.32
CA PRO A 295 2.76 -106.40 2.09
C PRO A 295 3.38 -107.47 2.99
N GLN A 296 3.20 -107.37 4.31
CA GLN A 296 3.43 -108.48 5.24
C GLN A 296 2.08 -109.08 5.67
N GLN A 297 1.87 -110.34 5.27
CA GLN A 297 1.03 -111.30 5.99
C GLN A 297 1.88 -111.97 7.12
N PRO A 298 1.38 -112.95 7.90
CA PRO A 298 0.44 -112.79 9.00
C PRO A 298 0.92 -113.54 10.27
N GLU A 299 0.58 -113.07 11.47
CA GLU A 299 0.63 -113.88 12.70
C GLU A 299 -0.74 -113.75 13.40
N GLN A 300 -1.60 -114.77 13.34
CA GLN A 300 -1.64 -116.00 14.15
C GLN A 300 -2.25 -115.81 15.54
N GLN A 301 -3.16 -116.75 15.86
CA GLN A 301 -3.83 -117.04 17.15
C GLN A 301 -5.06 -116.14 17.44
N TYR A 302 -6.30 -116.65 17.42
CA TYR A 302 -6.79 -117.76 18.23
C TYR A 302 -7.88 -118.59 17.53
N ARG A 303 -7.74 -119.92 17.61
CA ARG A 303 -8.60 -120.93 16.98
C ARG A 303 -9.77 -121.28 17.92
N ALA A 304 -10.98 -120.82 17.60
CA ALA A 304 -12.24 -121.23 18.22
C ALA A 304 -12.81 -122.47 17.49
N PRO A 305 -13.59 -123.34 18.16
CA PRO A 305 -14.00 -124.67 17.67
C PRO A 305 -14.91 -124.61 16.44
N PRO A 306 -14.94 -125.66 15.59
CA PRO A 306 -15.68 -125.65 14.33
C PRO A 306 -17.19 -125.51 14.56
N PRO A 307 -17.85 -124.48 14.01
CA PRO A 307 -19.29 -124.49 13.90
C PRO A 307 -19.70 -125.56 12.88
N VAL A 308 -20.74 -126.29 13.26
CA VAL A 308 -21.56 -127.21 12.44
C VAL A 308 -21.66 -126.67 11.00
N PRO A 309 -21.54 -127.50 9.94
CA PRO A 309 -21.60 -127.02 8.55
C PRO A 309 -22.89 -126.22 8.34
N ALA A 310 -22.74 -124.90 8.23
CA ALA A 310 -23.80 -124.04 7.75
C ALA A 310 -24.16 -124.57 6.35
N ALA A 311 -25.45 -124.79 6.13
CA ALA A 311 -25.96 -125.07 4.79
C ALA A 311 -25.33 -124.04 3.84
N GLY A 312 -24.77 -124.51 2.72
CA GLY A 312 -24.22 -123.61 1.71
C GLY A 312 -25.24 -122.52 1.37
N PRO A 313 -24.78 -121.30 1.00
CA PRO A 313 -25.68 -120.23 0.62
C PRO A 313 -26.71 -120.79 -0.35
N SER A 314 -27.99 -120.49 -0.12
CA SER A 314 -29.03 -120.95 -1.01
C SER A 314 -28.70 -120.47 -2.44
N GLN A 315 -29.21 -121.13 -3.47
CA GLN A 315 -28.96 -120.72 -4.85
C GLN A 315 -29.31 -119.23 -5.07
N SER A 316 -30.35 -118.75 -4.40
CA SER A 316 -30.75 -117.33 -4.39
C SER A 316 -29.72 -116.42 -3.70
N ASP A 317 -29.14 -116.84 -2.58
CA ASP A 317 -28.06 -116.10 -1.90
C ASP A 317 -26.80 -116.03 -2.78
N GLN A 318 -26.47 -117.11 -3.47
CA GLN A 318 -25.29 -117.17 -4.35
C GLN A 318 -25.45 -116.22 -5.56
N GLU A 319 -26.65 -116.13 -6.14
CA GLU A 319 -26.98 -115.17 -7.20
C GLU A 319 -26.92 -113.71 -6.71
N ALA A 320 -27.41 -113.43 -5.49
CA ALA A 320 -27.30 -112.11 -4.86
C ALA A 320 -25.83 -111.72 -4.59
N ILE A 321 -25.02 -112.65 -4.07
CA ILE A 321 -23.59 -112.45 -3.82
C ILE A 321 -22.83 -112.15 -5.12
N ASN A 322 -23.10 -112.90 -6.20
CA ASN A 322 -22.45 -112.68 -7.49
C ASN A 322 -22.81 -111.32 -8.11
N ARG A 323 -24.08 -110.91 -8.04
CA ARG A 323 -24.51 -109.58 -8.49
C ARG A 323 -23.85 -108.46 -7.67
N ALA A 324 -23.87 -108.58 -6.34
CA ALA A 324 -23.21 -107.60 -5.47
C ALA A 324 -21.71 -107.48 -5.76
N ARG A 325 -21.00 -108.60 -6.02
CA ARG A 325 -19.58 -108.59 -6.41
C ARG A 325 -19.34 -107.85 -7.73
N GLN A 326 -20.19 -108.07 -8.74
CA GLN A 326 -20.08 -107.35 -10.01
C GLN A 326 -20.26 -105.84 -9.81
N THR A 327 -21.25 -105.43 -9.01
CA THR A 327 -21.50 -104.02 -8.68
C THR A 327 -20.34 -103.40 -7.88
N ILE A 328 -19.80 -104.12 -6.89
CA ILE A 328 -18.61 -103.71 -6.11
C ILE A 328 -17.37 -103.55 -7.00
N MET A 329 -17.16 -104.47 -7.95
CA MET A 329 -16.05 -104.39 -8.91
C MET A 329 -16.20 -103.18 -9.84
N GLN A 330 -17.42 -102.88 -10.29
CA GLN A 330 -17.71 -101.68 -11.08
C GLN A 330 -17.47 -100.40 -10.27
N ALA A 331 -17.92 -100.35 -9.02
CA ALA A 331 -17.67 -99.23 -8.10
C ALA A 331 -16.17 -99.00 -7.88
N ARG A 332 -15.38 -100.07 -7.69
CA ARG A 332 -13.91 -100.01 -7.61
C ARG A 332 -13.30 -99.41 -8.89
N SER A 333 -13.69 -99.90 -10.06
CA SER A 333 -13.18 -99.37 -11.35
C SER A 333 -13.50 -97.88 -11.53
N TYR A 334 -14.66 -97.43 -11.07
CA TYR A 334 -15.04 -96.02 -11.08
C TYR A 334 -14.23 -95.16 -10.11
N ILE A 335 -13.93 -95.65 -8.91
CA ILE A 335 -12.99 -95.00 -7.98
C ILE A 335 -11.60 -94.90 -8.61
N GLU A 336 -11.08 -96.00 -9.18
CA GLU A 336 -9.75 -96.05 -9.82
C GLU A 336 -9.65 -95.10 -11.03
N SER A 337 -10.73 -94.97 -11.81
CA SER A 337 -10.82 -94.05 -12.95
C SER A 337 -11.24 -92.61 -12.56
N ARG A 338 -11.38 -92.34 -11.26
CA ARG A 338 -11.79 -91.03 -10.69
C ARG A 338 -13.18 -90.54 -11.15
N ARG A 339 -14.08 -91.47 -11.51
CA ARG A 339 -15.48 -91.18 -11.81
C ARG A 339 -16.32 -91.44 -10.56
N THR A 340 -16.35 -90.49 -9.64
CA THR A 340 -16.92 -90.70 -8.29
C THR A 340 -18.44 -90.61 -8.24
N ASP A 341 -19.07 -89.86 -9.15
CA ASP A 341 -20.52 -89.60 -9.13
C ASP A 341 -21.43 -90.85 -9.06
N PRO A 342 -21.22 -91.90 -9.87
CA PRO A 342 -22.07 -93.10 -9.82
C PRO A 342 -21.74 -94.06 -8.67
N VAL A 343 -20.63 -93.87 -7.96
CA VAL A 343 -20.06 -94.89 -7.06
C VAL A 343 -20.96 -95.14 -5.86
N GLU A 344 -21.48 -94.10 -5.20
CA GLU A 344 -22.33 -94.31 -4.00
C GLU A 344 -23.63 -95.01 -4.35
N SER A 345 -24.22 -94.74 -5.52
CA SER A 345 -25.40 -95.47 -6.01
C SER A 345 -25.08 -96.96 -6.19
N LEU A 346 -23.93 -97.28 -6.79
CA LEU A 346 -23.50 -98.67 -6.96
C LEU A 346 -23.25 -99.36 -5.61
N LEU A 347 -22.62 -98.67 -4.65
CA LEU A 347 -22.38 -99.20 -3.30
C LEU A 347 -23.68 -99.39 -2.52
N PHE A 348 -24.64 -98.48 -2.68
CA PHE A 348 -25.99 -98.59 -2.12
C PHE A 348 -26.76 -99.77 -2.72
N ASP A 349 -26.73 -99.94 -4.05
CA ASP A 349 -27.37 -101.07 -4.74
C ASP A 349 -26.76 -102.41 -4.34
N ALA A 350 -25.43 -102.47 -4.20
CA ALA A 350 -24.74 -103.64 -3.69
C ALA A 350 -25.15 -103.96 -2.24
N THR A 351 -25.31 -102.94 -1.39
CA THR A 351 -25.77 -103.09 0.00
C THR A 351 -27.21 -103.64 0.05
N ASN A 352 -28.11 -103.11 -0.78
CA ASN A 352 -29.50 -103.57 -0.85
C ASN A 352 -29.61 -105.00 -1.39
N THR A 353 -28.81 -105.34 -2.40
CA THR A 353 -28.76 -106.71 -2.96
C THR A 353 -28.32 -107.72 -1.90
N LEU A 354 -27.45 -107.31 -0.97
CA LEU A 354 -26.97 -108.16 0.12
C LEU A 354 -27.93 -108.23 1.32
N ALA A 355 -29.02 -107.46 1.36
CA ALA A 355 -29.89 -107.36 2.54
C ALA A 355 -30.52 -108.71 2.95
N THR A 356 -30.88 -109.56 1.99
CA THR A 356 -31.51 -110.87 2.23
C THR A 356 -30.52 -112.00 2.48
N VAL A 357 -29.21 -111.75 2.27
CA VAL A 357 -28.16 -112.78 2.40
C VAL A 357 -27.81 -112.98 3.88
N PRO A 358 -27.63 -114.22 4.36
CA PRO A 358 -27.17 -114.49 5.72
C PRO A 358 -25.86 -113.77 6.06
N ASP A 359 -25.76 -113.23 7.28
CA ASP A 359 -24.65 -112.36 7.72
C ASP A 359 -23.27 -112.98 7.49
N ILE A 360 -23.15 -114.29 7.69
CA ILE A 360 -21.90 -115.04 7.52
C ILE A 360 -21.36 -114.99 6.08
N HIS A 361 -22.24 -114.83 5.08
CA HIS A 361 -21.85 -114.78 3.67
C HIS A 361 -21.71 -113.35 3.12
N LYS A 362 -22.40 -112.35 3.69
CA LYS A 362 -22.30 -110.95 3.23
C LYS A 362 -21.25 -110.10 3.96
N ALA A 363 -20.79 -110.50 5.15
CA ALA A 363 -19.83 -109.72 5.95
C ALA A 363 -18.55 -109.31 5.19
N PRO A 364 -17.88 -110.18 4.40
CA PRO A 364 -16.69 -109.78 3.64
C PRO A 364 -16.97 -108.68 2.61
N LEU A 365 -18.14 -108.74 1.94
CA LEU A 365 -18.54 -107.76 0.93
C LEU A 365 -18.95 -106.42 1.57
N LEU A 366 -19.58 -106.44 2.75
CA LEU A 366 -19.88 -105.20 3.50
C LEU A 366 -18.59 -104.51 3.99
N SER A 367 -17.57 -105.28 4.38
CA SER A 367 -16.25 -104.72 4.70
C SER A 367 -15.59 -104.10 3.47
N GLU A 368 -15.73 -104.73 2.30
CA GLU A 368 -15.22 -104.22 1.03
C GLU A 368 -15.96 -102.94 0.60
N ILE A 369 -17.30 -102.91 0.71
CA ILE A 369 -18.11 -101.69 0.49
C ILE A 369 -17.67 -100.57 1.43
N SER A 370 -17.44 -100.87 2.71
CA SER A 370 -17.01 -99.86 3.69
C SER A 370 -15.63 -99.29 3.34
N ARG A 371 -14.70 -100.14 2.89
CA ARG A 371 -13.40 -99.68 2.39
C ARG A 371 -13.55 -98.85 1.11
N LEU A 372 -14.39 -99.28 0.16
CA LEU A 372 -14.64 -98.51 -1.06
C LEU A 372 -15.32 -97.16 -0.78
N ARG A 373 -16.13 -97.03 0.27
CA ARG A 373 -16.65 -95.73 0.73
C ARG A 373 -15.54 -94.81 1.24
N VAL A 374 -14.58 -95.35 2.01
CA VAL A 374 -13.39 -94.59 2.44
C VAL A 374 -12.53 -94.18 1.24
N ASP A 375 -12.31 -95.11 0.29
CA ASP A 375 -11.56 -94.84 -0.93
C ASP A 375 -12.29 -93.82 -1.82
N LEU A 376 -13.62 -93.87 -1.88
CA LEU A 376 -14.48 -92.89 -2.56
C LEU A 376 -14.37 -91.51 -1.92
N ASP A 377 -14.52 -91.39 -0.61
CA ASP A 377 -14.38 -90.13 0.11
C ASP A 377 -12.98 -89.53 -0.10
N SER A 378 -11.94 -90.37 -0.06
CA SER A 378 -10.58 -89.95 -0.38
C SER A 378 -10.45 -89.49 -1.84
N GLY A 379 -11.08 -90.18 -2.78
CA GLY A 379 -11.10 -89.84 -4.20
C GLY A 379 -11.84 -88.52 -4.48
N ILE A 380 -13.00 -88.31 -3.86
CA ILE A 380 -13.77 -87.06 -3.92
C ILE A 380 -12.94 -85.90 -3.38
N ARG A 381 -12.35 -86.05 -2.18
CA ARG A 381 -11.49 -85.00 -1.59
C ARG A 381 -10.28 -84.69 -2.46
N ALA A 382 -9.63 -85.70 -3.04
CA ALA A 382 -8.49 -85.50 -3.92
C ALA A 382 -8.87 -84.76 -5.21
N GLU A 383 -10.03 -85.07 -5.79
CA GLU A 383 -10.55 -84.39 -6.97
C GLU A 383 -11.01 -82.95 -6.66
N GLU A 384 -11.74 -82.73 -5.55
CA GLU A 384 -12.09 -81.39 -5.06
C GLU A 384 -10.82 -80.56 -4.84
N THR A 385 -9.80 -81.14 -4.20
CA THR A 385 -8.49 -80.48 -3.99
C THR A 385 -7.87 -80.11 -5.32
N ARG A 386 -7.82 -81.02 -6.29
CA ARG A 386 -7.26 -80.77 -7.63
C ARG A 386 -7.99 -79.63 -8.35
N GLN A 387 -9.32 -79.60 -8.29
CA GLN A 387 -10.11 -78.57 -8.96
C GLN A 387 -9.87 -77.19 -8.35
N ILE A 388 -9.89 -77.10 -7.01
CA ILE A 388 -9.64 -75.86 -6.28
C ILE A 388 -8.21 -75.36 -6.54
N THR A 389 -7.20 -76.21 -6.42
CA THR A 389 -5.81 -75.81 -6.69
C THR A 389 -5.61 -75.36 -8.14
N SER A 390 -6.19 -76.07 -9.12
CA SER A 390 -6.13 -75.67 -10.54
C SER A 390 -6.82 -74.33 -10.82
N GLU A 391 -7.87 -73.98 -10.08
CA GLU A 391 -8.50 -72.66 -10.18
C GLU A 391 -7.66 -71.55 -9.54
N LEU A 392 -7.10 -71.81 -8.35
CA LEU A 392 -6.22 -70.86 -7.66
C LEU A 392 -4.93 -70.61 -8.44
N ASP A 393 -4.32 -71.66 -9.00
CA ASP A 393 -3.12 -71.53 -9.85
C ASP A 393 -3.40 -70.73 -11.11
N ARG A 394 -4.55 -70.96 -11.78
CA ARG A 394 -4.97 -70.13 -12.94
C ARG A 394 -5.12 -68.67 -12.57
N ARG A 395 -5.70 -68.36 -11.40
CA ARG A 395 -5.87 -66.98 -10.93
C ARG A 395 -4.55 -66.33 -10.53
N LEU A 396 -3.65 -67.05 -9.85
CA LEU A 396 -2.29 -66.57 -9.58
C LEU A 396 -1.52 -66.31 -10.88
N HIS A 397 -1.66 -67.18 -11.88
CA HIS A 397 -1.04 -66.96 -13.19
C HIS A 397 -1.58 -65.71 -13.88
N SER A 398 -2.88 -65.41 -13.78
CA SER A 398 -3.44 -64.14 -14.26
C SER A 398 -2.83 -62.93 -13.52
N ILE A 399 -2.71 -63.00 -12.18
CA ILE A 399 -2.03 -61.94 -11.40
C ILE A 399 -0.59 -61.75 -11.88
N GLU A 400 0.15 -62.84 -12.12
CA GLU A 400 1.53 -62.78 -12.60
C GLU A 400 1.64 -62.12 -13.99
N GLN A 401 0.74 -62.48 -14.93
CA GLN A 401 0.68 -61.83 -16.24
C GLN A 401 0.36 -60.33 -16.15
N ASP A 402 -0.44 -59.94 -15.15
CA ASP A 402 -0.87 -58.56 -14.93
C ASP A 402 0.12 -57.72 -14.10
N ILE A 403 1.26 -58.26 -13.65
CA ILE A 403 2.26 -57.51 -12.87
C ILE A 403 2.65 -56.19 -13.55
N GLY A 404 2.77 -56.19 -14.89
CA GLY A 404 3.09 -55.00 -15.68
C GLY A 404 1.89 -54.12 -16.07
N ASN A 405 0.67 -54.53 -15.74
CA ASN A 405 -0.55 -53.81 -16.10
C ASN A 405 -1.28 -53.33 -14.84
N THR A 406 -0.96 -52.11 -14.44
CA THR A 406 -1.46 -51.48 -13.20
C THR A 406 -2.99 -51.42 -13.11
N ASN A 407 -3.69 -51.36 -14.24
CA ASN A 407 -5.16 -51.30 -14.27
C ASN A 407 -5.80 -52.67 -14.05
N ASN A 408 -5.19 -53.73 -14.56
CA ASN A 408 -5.73 -55.10 -14.46
C ASN A 408 -5.33 -55.79 -13.15
N PHE A 409 -4.14 -55.50 -12.62
CA PHE A 409 -3.61 -56.18 -11.44
C PHE A 409 -4.55 -56.17 -10.22
N PRO A 410 -5.18 -55.04 -9.82
CA PRO A 410 -6.11 -55.02 -8.69
C PRO A 410 -7.34 -55.90 -8.92
N TYR A 411 -7.81 -55.98 -10.17
CA TYR A 411 -8.93 -56.85 -10.54
C TYR A 411 -8.54 -58.32 -10.41
N SER A 412 -7.35 -58.70 -10.89
CA SER A 412 -6.84 -60.08 -10.79
C SER A 412 -6.59 -60.50 -9.33
N VAL A 413 -6.06 -59.60 -8.50
CA VAL A 413 -5.92 -59.83 -7.04
C VAL A 413 -7.28 -59.99 -6.37
N ARG A 414 -8.25 -59.11 -6.65
CA ARG A 414 -9.61 -59.22 -6.11
C ARG A 414 -10.26 -60.54 -6.51
N SER A 415 -10.13 -60.89 -7.79
CA SER A 415 -10.63 -62.15 -8.35
C SER A 415 -10.03 -63.37 -7.66
N TYR A 416 -8.73 -63.36 -7.35
CA TYR A 416 -8.09 -64.40 -6.55
C TYR A 416 -8.64 -64.44 -5.12
N ASN A 417 -8.69 -63.30 -4.42
CA ASN A 417 -9.17 -63.21 -3.04
C ASN A 417 -10.63 -63.66 -2.91
N ASP A 418 -11.50 -63.26 -3.83
CA ASP A 418 -12.91 -63.68 -3.87
C ASP A 418 -13.05 -65.19 -4.01
N ARG A 419 -12.14 -65.84 -4.75
CA ARG A 419 -12.12 -67.30 -4.87
C ARG A 419 -11.54 -67.97 -3.63
N PHE A 420 -10.45 -67.42 -3.11
CA PHE A 420 -9.71 -67.95 -1.96
C PHE A 420 -10.53 -67.89 -0.66
N ALA A 421 -11.38 -66.86 -0.51
CA ALA A 421 -12.25 -66.66 0.64
C ALA A 421 -13.50 -67.56 0.66
N ARG A 422 -13.76 -68.34 -0.39
CA ARG A 422 -14.93 -69.24 -0.42
C ARG A 422 -14.75 -70.39 0.58
N SER A 423 -15.83 -70.78 1.25
CA SER A 423 -15.81 -71.80 2.30
C SER A 423 -15.40 -73.20 1.85
N ASP A 424 -15.53 -73.50 0.56
CA ASP A 424 -15.06 -74.77 0.00
C ASP A 424 -13.52 -74.88 0.02
N VAL A 425 -12.81 -73.75 -0.14
CA VAL A 425 -11.34 -73.71 -0.09
C VAL A 425 -10.82 -74.13 1.28
N SER A 426 -11.35 -73.56 2.36
CA SER A 426 -10.93 -73.88 3.73
C SER A 426 -11.41 -75.25 4.20
N ARG A 427 -12.51 -75.78 3.63
CA ARG A 427 -12.99 -77.14 3.89
C ARG A 427 -12.11 -78.21 3.25
N VAL A 428 -11.63 -77.96 2.03
CA VAL A 428 -10.98 -78.98 1.19
C VAL A 428 -9.45 -78.92 1.30
N LEU A 429 -8.85 -77.72 1.33
CA LEU A 429 -7.41 -77.56 1.36
C LEU A 429 -6.84 -77.75 2.77
N THR A 430 -5.62 -78.26 2.85
CA THR A 430 -4.88 -78.33 4.11
C THR A 430 -4.33 -76.95 4.51
N PRO A 431 -4.08 -76.68 5.80
CA PRO A 431 -3.48 -75.43 6.26
C PRO A 431 -2.14 -75.10 5.58
N ASP A 432 -1.31 -76.11 5.28
CA ASP A 432 -0.04 -75.93 4.58
C ASP A 432 -0.22 -75.43 3.15
N LEU A 433 -1.23 -75.95 2.43
CA LEU A 433 -1.55 -75.49 1.08
C LEU A 433 -2.09 -74.06 1.10
N ILE A 434 -2.97 -73.73 2.04
CA ILE A 434 -3.49 -72.37 2.24
C ILE A 434 -2.32 -71.40 2.46
N SER A 435 -1.43 -71.73 3.41
CA SER A 435 -0.24 -70.90 3.70
C SER A 435 0.69 -70.75 2.49
N SER A 436 0.85 -71.82 1.68
CA SER A 436 1.64 -71.76 0.45
C SER A 436 1.03 -70.80 -0.58
N TYR A 437 -0.30 -70.81 -0.72
CA TYR A 437 -1.02 -69.92 -1.63
C TYR A 437 -0.98 -68.46 -1.17
N GLU A 438 -1.10 -68.21 0.14
CA GLU A 438 -0.90 -66.88 0.73
C GLU A 438 0.52 -66.35 0.48
N ALA A 439 1.54 -67.20 0.67
CA ALA A 439 2.93 -66.84 0.39
C ALA A 439 3.17 -66.52 -1.10
N LYS A 440 2.56 -67.29 -2.02
CA LYS A 440 2.62 -67.00 -3.46
C LYS A 440 1.94 -65.68 -3.82
N LEU A 441 0.76 -65.40 -3.27
CA LEU A 441 0.09 -64.11 -3.48
C LEU A 441 0.98 -62.98 -2.96
N LYS A 442 1.56 -63.15 -1.75
CA LYS A 442 2.46 -62.16 -1.17
C LYS A 442 3.67 -61.89 -2.07
N ASP A 443 4.32 -62.92 -2.60
CA ASP A 443 5.43 -62.78 -3.54
C ASP A 443 5.03 -61.98 -4.80
N LEU A 444 3.85 -62.27 -5.37
CA LEU A 444 3.34 -61.51 -6.52
C LEU A 444 3.03 -60.05 -6.18
N LEU A 445 2.50 -59.77 -4.99
CA LEU A 445 2.29 -58.40 -4.49
C LEU A 445 3.63 -57.66 -4.28
N ASP A 446 4.64 -58.33 -3.73
CA ASP A 446 5.99 -57.77 -3.56
C ASP A 446 6.66 -57.48 -4.92
N ARG A 447 6.50 -58.39 -5.90
CA ARG A 447 6.98 -58.21 -7.29
C ARG A 447 6.27 -57.05 -7.99
N GLN A 448 4.95 -56.91 -7.83
CA GLN A 448 4.20 -55.79 -8.38
C GLN A 448 4.63 -54.46 -7.75
N THR A 449 4.78 -54.42 -6.42
CA THR A 449 5.28 -53.22 -5.72
C THR A 449 6.66 -52.81 -6.23
N SER A 450 7.56 -53.80 -6.43
CA SER A 450 8.88 -53.56 -7.00
C SER A 450 8.82 -53.04 -8.44
N HIS A 451 7.95 -53.63 -9.27
CA HIS A 451 7.75 -53.20 -10.65
C HIS A 451 7.22 -51.76 -10.74
N LEU A 452 6.19 -51.43 -9.95
CA LEU A 452 5.64 -50.08 -9.86
C LEU A 452 6.70 -49.09 -9.40
N LYS A 453 7.50 -49.43 -8.37
CA LYS A 453 8.63 -48.59 -7.96
C LYS A 453 9.58 -48.32 -9.13
N THR A 454 10.00 -49.34 -9.88
CA THR A 454 10.94 -49.17 -11.01
C THR A 454 10.35 -48.30 -12.12
N ASP A 455 9.10 -48.54 -12.53
CA ASP A 455 8.44 -47.76 -13.60
C ASP A 455 8.20 -46.31 -13.16
N THR A 456 7.69 -46.09 -11.95
CA THR A 456 7.50 -44.76 -11.37
C THR A 456 8.83 -44.02 -11.21
N LEU A 457 9.88 -44.70 -10.76
CA LEU A 457 11.22 -44.10 -10.64
C LEU A 457 11.74 -43.65 -12.00
N ALA A 458 11.64 -44.48 -13.04
CA ALA A 458 12.08 -44.11 -14.39
C ALA A 458 11.33 -42.89 -14.94
N LYS A 459 10.01 -42.79 -14.70
CA LYS A 459 9.20 -41.62 -15.08
C LYS A 459 9.59 -40.38 -14.30
N ALA A 460 9.81 -40.51 -12.99
CA ALA A 460 10.25 -39.42 -12.13
C ALA A 460 11.63 -38.89 -12.54
N GLU A 461 12.59 -39.79 -12.82
CA GLU A 461 13.92 -39.44 -13.31
C GLU A 461 13.86 -38.72 -14.66
N ALA A 462 13.05 -39.21 -15.61
CA ALA A 462 12.86 -38.55 -16.90
C ALA A 462 12.25 -37.13 -16.74
N ALA A 463 11.28 -36.96 -15.84
CA ALA A 463 10.66 -35.65 -15.59
C ALA A 463 11.65 -34.66 -14.96
N VAL A 464 12.43 -35.09 -13.96
CA VAL A 464 13.49 -34.26 -13.36
C VAL A 464 14.59 -33.93 -14.38
N GLN A 465 14.94 -34.88 -15.25
CA GLN A 465 15.93 -34.66 -16.30
C GLN A 465 15.46 -33.62 -17.32
N ASN A 466 14.19 -33.66 -17.75
CA ASN A 466 13.62 -32.63 -18.62
C ASN A 466 13.68 -31.22 -18.00
N LEU A 467 13.39 -31.11 -16.69
CA LEU A 467 13.52 -29.84 -15.96
C LEU A 467 14.98 -29.38 -15.91
N ARG A 468 15.92 -30.31 -15.66
CA ARG A 468 17.37 -30.04 -15.63
C ARG A 468 17.87 -29.52 -16.97
N GLU A 469 17.50 -30.16 -18.08
CA GLU A 469 17.88 -29.75 -19.44
C GLU A 469 17.32 -28.36 -19.76
N ARG A 470 16.08 -28.06 -19.38
CA ARG A 470 15.49 -26.73 -19.57
C ARG A 470 16.26 -25.64 -18.81
N LEU A 471 16.85 -25.99 -17.66
CA LEU A 471 17.60 -25.09 -16.80
C LEU A 471 19.12 -25.17 -16.99
N GLU A 472 19.61 -25.87 -18.03
CA GLU A 472 21.03 -25.93 -18.35
C GLU A 472 21.58 -24.53 -18.65
N THR A 473 20.80 -23.73 -19.39
CA THR A 473 21.04 -22.30 -19.64
C THR A 473 20.01 -21.45 -18.88
N ASN A 474 20.28 -20.15 -18.72
CA ASN A 474 19.31 -19.23 -18.12
C ASN A 474 18.13 -19.04 -19.10
N PRO A 475 16.92 -19.54 -18.79
CA PRO A 475 15.78 -19.45 -19.70
C PRO A 475 15.22 -18.04 -19.83
N PHE A 476 15.63 -17.11 -18.96
CA PHE A 476 15.18 -15.72 -18.94
C PHE A 476 16.15 -14.75 -19.62
N ALA A 477 17.36 -15.21 -19.96
CA ALA A 477 18.39 -14.34 -20.53
C ALA A 477 17.95 -13.72 -21.86
N GLY A 478 17.98 -12.39 -21.95
CA GLY A 478 17.63 -11.64 -23.16
C GLY A 478 16.13 -11.57 -23.48
N LEU A 479 15.26 -12.16 -22.65
CA LEU A 479 13.81 -12.08 -22.83
C LEU A 479 13.24 -10.79 -22.24
N GLN A 480 12.14 -10.31 -22.82
CA GLN A 480 11.34 -9.21 -22.28
C GLN A 480 10.20 -9.73 -21.40
N GLY A 481 9.59 -8.86 -20.60
CA GLY A 481 8.68 -9.25 -19.51
C GLY A 481 7.57 -10.26 -19.89
N TYR A 482 6.94 -10.14 -21.06
CA TYR A 482 5.94 -11.12 -21.50
C TYR A 482 6.55 -12.51 -21.75
N ASP A 483 7.69 -12.56 -22.43
CA ASP A 483 8.37 -13.83 -22.75
C ASP A 483 8.99 -14.48 -21.52
N VAL A 484 9.41 -13.70 -20.52
CA VAL A 484 9.85 -14.23 -19.22
C VAL A 484 8.72 -14.91 -18.47
N ASN A 485 7.53 -14.30 -18.41
CA ASN A 485 6.37 -14.93 -17.78
C ASN A 485 5.99 -16.25 -18.46
N ARG A 486 6.13 -16.32 -19.79
CA ARG A 486 5.92 -17.56 -20.55
C ARG A 486 6.99 -18.60 -20.21
N ALA A 487 8.26 -18.22 -20.23
CA ALA A 487 9.36 -19.12 -19.89
C ALA A 487 9.27 -19.65 -18.45
N ASP A 488 8.87 -18.80 -17.50
CA ASP A 488 8.62 -19.18 -16.10
C ASP A 488 7.43 -20.15 -16.00
N GLY A 489 6.35 -19.90 -16.74
CA GLY A 489 5.22 -20.83 -16.85
C GLY A 489 5.63 -22.21 -17.37
N ASP A 490 6.47 -22.26 -18.40
CA ASP A 490 7.00 -23.53 -18.95
C ASP A 490 7.85 -24.27 -17.92
N VAL A 491 8.74 -23.57 -17.20
CA VAL A 491 9.58 -24.15 -16.15
C VAL A 491 8.73 -24.67 -14.98
N LYS A 492 7.72 -23.91 -14.53
CA LYS A 492 6.77 -24.34 -13.50
C LYS A 492 5.99 -25.57 -13.91
N SER A 493 5.55 -25.65 -15.17
CA SER A 493 4.86 -26.83 -15.71
C SER A 493 5.74 -28.07 -15.65
N LEU A 494 7.02 -27.97 -16.04
CA LEU A 494 7.98 -29.06 -15.94
C LEU A 494 8.26 -29.46 -14.49
N ARG A 495 8.36 -28.49 -13.57
CA ARG A 495 8.49 -28.75 -12.13
C ARG A 495 7.30 -29.51 -11.58
N TYR A 496 6.07 -29.08 -11.87
CA TYR A 496 4.86 -29.78 -11.43
C TYR A 496 4.77 -31.19 -12.02
N ALA A 497 5.20 -31.39 -13.26
CA ALA A 497 5.28 -32.73 -13.83
C ALA A 497 6.27 -33.60 -13.06
N ALA A 498 7.46 -33.08 -12.73
CA ALA A 498 8.46 -33.79 -11.93
C ALA A 498 7.95 -34.13 -10.52
N GLU A 499 7.39 -33.15 -9.80
CA GLU A 499 6.81 -33.35 -8.46
C GLU A 499 5.68 -34.40 -8.48
N ARG A 500 4.81 -34.38 -9.49
CA ARG A 500 3.72 -35.36 -9.63
C ARG A 500 4.24 -36.78 -9.79
N GLU A 501 5.28 -37.00 -10.60
CA GLU A 501 5.86 -38.34 -10.78
C GLU A 501 6.64 -38.78 -9.53
N VAL A 502 7.38 -37.87 -8.88
CA VAL A 502 8.12 -38.16 -7.63
C VAL A 502 7.17 -38.53 -6.49
N ASN A 503 6.03 -37.84 -6.36
CA ASN A 503 5.03 -38.10 -5.31
C ASN A 503 4.31 -39.46 -5.44
N GLN A 504 4.45 -40.16 -6.57
CA GLN A 504 3.96 -41.53 -6.71
C GLN A 504 4.88 -42.57 -6.05
N LEU A 505 6.11 -42.19 -5.67
CA LEU A 505 7.03 -43.03 -4.90
C LEU A 505 6.67 -43.00 -3.40
N PRO A 506 6.97 -44.08 -2.64
CA PRO A 506 6.75 -44.10 -1.19
C PRO A 506 7.49 -42.97 -0.47
N GLU A 507 6.86 -42.34 0.53
CA GLU A 507 7.40 -41.16 1.24
C GLU A 507 8.77 -41.38 1.90
N GLY A 508 9.06 -42.60 2.36
CA GLY A 508 10.34 -42.95 2.97
C GLY A 508 11.40 -43.49 2.00
N ASP A 509 11.12 -43.52 0.70
CA ASP A 509 12.02 -44.09 -0.28
C ASP A 509 13.24 -43.18 -0.52
N SER A 510 14.46 -43.75 -0.47
CA SER A 510 15.70 -42.99 -0.67
C SER A 510 15.78 -42.35 -2.06
N ASP A 511 15.20 -42.98 -3.08
CA ASP A 511 15.20 -42.45 -4.45
C ASP A 511 14.27 -41.23 -4.55
N ARG A 512 13.12 -41.26 -3.86
CA ARG A 512 12.21 -40.12 -3.75
C ARG A 512 12.90 -38.92 -3.11
N LEU A 513 13.50 -39.11 -1.93
CA LEU A 513 14.19 -38.04 -1.19
C LEU A 513 15.33 -37.42 -2.02
N ARG A 514 16.05 -38.24 -2.79
CA ARG A 514 17.07 -37.76 -3.73
C ARG A 514 16.47 -36.87 -4.81
N LEU A 515 15.38 -37.30 -5.46
CA LEU A 515 14.73 -36.53 -6.52
C LEU A 515 14.07 -35.25 -6.00
N GLU A 516 13.50 -35.26 -4.80
CA GLU A 516 12.99 -34.05 -4.13
C GLU A 516 14.11 -33.04 -3.88
N ALA A 517 15.28 -33.49 -3.42
CA ALA A 517 16.46 -32.64 -3.26
C ALA A 517 16.95 -32.06 -4.60
N ASP A 518 16.93 -32.85 -5.67
CA ASP A 518 17.27 -32.38 -7.02
C ASP A 518 16.29 -31.30 -7.50
N ILE A 519 14.97 -31.50 -7.30
CA ILE A 519 13.94 -30.50 -7.67
C ILE A 519 14.14 -29.20 -6.87
N ALA A 520 14.42 -29.29 -5.56
CA ALA A 520 14.69 -28.12 -4.73
C ALA A 520 15.92 -27.33 -5.20
N ALA A 521 17.01 -28.03 -5.56
CA ALA A 521 18.20 -27.39 -6.12
C ALA A 521 17.92 -26.72 -7.48
N LEU A 522 17.11 -27.35 -8.33
CA LEU A 522 16.67 -26.76 -9.60
C LEU A 522 15.77 -25.54 -9.38
N GLN A 523 14.90 -25.56 -8.38
CA GLN A 523 14.07 -24.40 -8.01
C GLN A 523 14.94 -23.21 -7.56
N GLN A 524 15.93 -23.45 -6.70
CA GLN A 524 16.87 -22.39 -6.29
C GLN A 524 17.58 -21.78 -7.52
N LYS A 525 17.95 -22.60 -8.50
CA LYS A 525 18.54 -22.13 -9.77
C LYS A 525 17.58 -21.24 -10.58
N VAL A 526 16.29 -21.54 -10.59
CA VAL A 526 15.25 -20.69 -11.20
C VAL A 526 15.16 -19.36 -10.47
N ASP A 527 15.17 -19.38 -9.15
CA ASP A 527 15.09 -18.17 -8.32
C ASP A 527 16.31 -17.26 -8.53
N ASP A 528 17.51 -17.86 -8.63
CA ASP A 528 18.76 -17.14 -8.94
C ASP A 528 18.68 -16.50 -10.35
N TYR A 529 18.21 -17.24 -11.35
CA TYR A 529 18.03 -16.73 -12.71
C TYR A 529 16.97 -15.63 -12.80
N SER A 530 15.86 -15.78 -12.09
CA SER A 530 14.78 -14.78 -12.03
C SER A 530 15.26 -13.49 -11.36
N SER A 531 16.01 -13.62 -10.25
CA SER A 531 16.62 -12.50 -9.55
C SER A 531 17.65 -11.76 -10.42
N ALA A 532 18.48 -12.50 -11.16
CA ALA A 532 19.44 -11.93 -12.09
C ALA A 532 18.76 -11.16 -13.24
N TRP A 533 17.67 -11.71 -13.80
CA TRP A 533 16.88 -11.02 -14.83
C TRP A 533 16.19 -9.76 -14.29
N GLY A 534 15.54 -9.85 -13.12
CA GLY A 534 14.88 -8.71 -12.48
C GLY A 534 15.85 -7.57 -12.21
N LYS A 535 17.09 -7.90 -11.82
CA LYS A 535 18.16 -6.93 -11.64
C LYS A 535 18.60 -6.27 -12.95
N ASP A 536 18.75 -7.04 -14.04
CA ASP A 536 19.10 -6.50 -15.37
C ASP A 536 18.01 -5.57 -15.93
N GLU A 537 16.73 -5.94 -15.78
CA GLU A 537 15.62 -5.06 -16.17
C GLU A 537 15.54 -3.79 -15.32
N LEU A 538 15.78 -3.90 -14.01
CA LEU A 538 15.89 -2.73 -13.13
C LEU A 538 16.99 -1.77 -13.63
N HIS A 539 18.15 -2.31 -14.00
CA HIS A 539 19.27 -1.52 -14.54
C HIS A 539 18.92 -0.85 -15.87
N LYS A 540 18.26 -1.58 -16.79
CA LYS A 540 17.83 -1.02 -18.08
C LYS A 540 16.79 0.07 -17.90
N GLU A 541 15.82 -0.12 -17.03
CA GLU A 541 14.77 0.86 -16.79
C GLU A 541 15.34 2.13 -16.15
N ALA A 542 16.17 1.99 -15.11
CA ALA A 542 16.83 3.14 -14.48
C ALA A 542 17.70 3.94 -15.47
N ARG A 543 18.42 3.26 -16.38
CA ARG A 543 19.18 3.93 -17.46
C ARG A 543 18.26 4.61 -18.46
N ARG A 544 17.23 3.90 -18.95
CA ARG A 544 16.26 4.45 -19.91
C ARG A 544 15.60 5.72 -19.39
N GLU A 545 15.20 5.71 -18.11
CA GLU A 545 14.57 6.85 -17.46
C GLU A 545 15.55 8.03 -17.33
N TRP A 546 16.79 7.77 -16.94
CA TRP A 546 17.84 8.80 -16.90
C TRP A 546 18.12 9.38 -18.30
N ASP A 547 18.37 8.53 -19.30
CA ASP A 547 18.66 8.92 -20.68
C ASP A 547 17.50 9.71 -21.30
N SER A 548 16.26 9.31 -20.98
CA SER A 548 15.06 10.06 -21.40
C SER A 548 15.00 11.44 -20.76
N ASN A 549 15.43 11.61 -19.51
CA ASN A 549 15.50 12.94 -18.89
C ASN A 549 16.63 13.77 -19.49
N GLU A 550 17.84 13.22 -19.60
CA GLU A 550 19.04 13.89 -20.11
C GLU A 550 18.88 14.40 -21.55
N SER A 551 18.26 13.59 -22.41
CA SER A 551 18.01 13.96 -23.81
C SER A 551 17.10 15.19 -23.97
N THR A 552 16.24 15.53 -23.00
CA THR A 552 15.32 16.68 -23.11
C THR A 552 16.01 18.04 -23.03
N PHE A 553 17.24 18.10 -22.52
CA PHE A 553 18.02 19.32 -22.39
C PHE A 553 19.38 19.22 -23.07
N THR A 554 19.52 18.34 -24.07
CA THR A 554 20.72 18.26 -24.92
C THR A 554 21.07 19.61 -25.52
N GLY A 555 22.34 20.00 -25.41
CA GLY A 555 22.86 21.29 -25.91
C GLY A 555 22.92 22.39 -24.85
N TRP A 556 22.48 22.12 -23.62
CA TRP A 556 22.61 23.07 -22.49
C TRP A 556 24.06 23.54 -22.28
N GLU A 557 25.05 22.69 -22.58
CA GLU A 557 26.48 23.02 -22.46
C GLU A 557 26.85 24.22 -23.33
N SER A 558 26.23 24.32 -24.51
CA SER A 558 26.50 25.36 -25.51
C SER A 558 25.76 26.67 -25.25
N GLU A 559 24.76 26.68 -24.35
CA GLU A 559 24.10 27.94 -23.98
C GLU A 559 25.10 28.91 -23.35
N THR A 560 25.05 30.18 -23.74
CA THR A 560 25.87 31.23 -23.13
C THR A 560 24.95 32.35 -22.71
N PHE A 561 25.18 32.90 -21.52
CA PHE A 561 24.42 34.05 -21.05
C PHE A 561 24.99 35.32 -21.68
N SER A 562 24.13 36.09 -22.36
CA SER A 562 24.47 37.40 -22.90
C SER A 562 23.76 38.48 -22.09
N PHE A 563 24.53 39.23 -21.29
CA PHE A 563 24.00 40.32 -20.49
C PHE A 563 23.53 41.48 -21.38
N SER A 564 22.31 41.99 -21.14
CA SER A 564 21.77 43.15 -21.84
C SER A 564 21.72 44.38 -20.93
N PRO A 565 22.51 45.45 -21.20
CA PRO A 565 22.46 46.68 -20.42
C PRO A 565 21.11 47.42 -20.48
N SER A 566 20.29 47.19 -21.52
CA SER A 566 18.96 47.79 -21.62
C SER A 566 17.94 47.12 -20.69
N SER A 567 18.25 45.91 -20.22
CA SER A 567 17.43 45.08 -19.34
C SER A 567 18.28 44.55 -18.18
N PRO A 568 18.84 45.42 -17.33
CA PRO A 568 19.89 45.05 -16.38
C PRO A 568 19.43 44.11 -15.25
N LEU A 569 18.13 43.87 -15.13
CA LEU A 569 17.48 43.07 -14.08
C LEU A 569 16.60 41.96 -14.64
N ASP A 570 16.66 41.70 -15.95
CA ASP A 570 15.95 40.55 -16.50
C ASP A 570 16.59 39.24 -16.03
N GLU A 571 15.75 38.23 -15.81
CA GLU A 571 16.22 36.90 -15.42
C GLU A 571 17.17 36.34 -16.48
N PRO A 572 18.29 35.69 -16.09
CA PRO A 572 19.16 35.03 -17.06
C PRO A 572 18.42 34.01 -17.94
N ASP A 573 18.45 34.25 -19.25
CA ASP A 573 17.84 33.34 -20.24
C ASP A 573 18.81 32.22 -20.65
N LEU A 574 18.78 31.13 -19.88
CA LEU A 574 19.48 29.87 -20.16
C LEU A 574 18.46 28.73 -20.15
N ARG A 575 17.62 28.68 -21.18
CA ARG A 575 16.40 27.85 -21.20
C ARG A 575 16.66 26.36 -20.99
N LEU A 576 17.61 25.77 -21.71
CA LEU A 576 17.96 24.36 -21.60
C LEU A 576 18.66 24.07 -20.27
N THR A 577 19.50 24.99 -19.78
CA THR A 577 20.12 24.87 -18.46
C THR A 577 19.06 24.83 -17.35
N ARG A 578 18.05 25.72 -17.41
CA ARG A 578 16.92 25.71 -16.46
C ARG A 578 16.10 24.43 -16.57
N LEU A 579 15.81 23.97 -17.78
CA LEU A 579 15.12 22.71 -18.01
C LEU A 579 15.91 21.52 -17.44
N GLY A 580 17.24 21.51 -17.63
CA GLY A 580 18.13 20.50 -17.05
C GLY A 580 18.10 20.49 -15.53
N ILE A 581 18.11 21.66 -14.88
CA ILE A 581 17.96 21.76 -13.41
C ILE A 581 16.64 21.13 -12.98
N TYR A 582 15.53 21.53 -13.63
CA TYR A 582 14.20 21.01 -13.31
C TYR A 582 14.13 19.48 -13.49
N ARG A 583 14.55 18.96 -14.64
CA ARG A 583 14.51 17.51 -14.94
C ARG A 583 15.41 16.69 -14.01
N THR A 584 16.60 17.19 -13.71
CA THR A 584 17.54 16.50 -12.82
C THR A 584 17.07 16.54 -11.36
N LYS A 585 16.48 17.66 -10.91
CA LYS A 585 15.84 17.73 -9.58
C LYS A 585 14.65 16.79 -9.49
N TYR A 586 13.80 16.77 -10.51
CA TYR A 586 12.66 15.87 -10.56
C TYR A 586 13.12 14.41 -10.43
N TYR A 587 14.09 13.98 -11.25
CA TYR A 587 14.68 12.63 -11.16
C TYR A 587 15.28 12.32 -9.76
N LEU A 588 15.97 13.28 -9.13
CA LEU A 588 16.65 13.05 -7.85
C LEU A 588 15.74 13.11 -6.63
N PHE A 589 14.67 13.91 -6.66
CA PHE A 589 13.93 14.32 -5.46
C PHE A 589 12.41 14.23 -5.56
N GLU A 590 11.83 14.18 -6.78
CA GLU A 590 10.36 14.23 -6.96
C GLU A 590 9.80 12.96 -7.61
N ASP A 591 10.59 12.24 -8.41
CA ASP A 591 10.15 10.97 -9.00
C ASP A 591 10.19 9.86 -7.95
N THR A 592 9.00 9.51 -7.44
CA THR A 592 8.82 8.47 -6.42
C THR A 592 9.29 7.09 -6.88
N THR A 593 9.30 6.79 -8.19
CA THR A 593 9.73 5.50 -8.73
C THR A 593 11.25 5.38 -8.68
N VAL A 594 11.95 6.44 -9.10
CA VAL A 594 13.42 6.54 -9.01
C VAL A 594 13.86 6.55 -7.55
N GLN A 595 13.18 7.32 -6.70
CA GLN A 595 13.48 7.38 -5.28
C GLN A 595 13.36 6.01 -4.63
N ARG A 596 12.24 5.30 -4.83
CA ARG A 596 12.05 3.94 -4.32
C ARG A 596 13.14 2.99 -4.83
N THR A 597 13.47 3.06 -6.13
CA THR A 597 14.52 2.23 -6.73
C THR A 597 15.87 2.43 -6.04
N ARG A 598 16.23 3.68 -5.73
CA ARG A 598 17.46 4.02 -4.98
C ARG A 598 17.43 3.55 -3.53
N ASP A 599 16.29 3.73 -2.85
CA ASP A 599 16.14 3.37 -1.44
C ASP A 599 16.14 1.86 -1.23
N GLU A 600 15.56 1.09 -2.16
CA GLU A 600 15.56 -0.38 -2.15
C GLU A 600 16.91 -0.98 -2.61
N ASN A 601 17.72 -0.22 -3.37
CA ASN A 601 18.99 -0.69 -3.93
C ASN A 601 20.19 0.25 -3.65
N PRO A 602 20.43 0.65 -2.39
CA PRO A 602 21.40 1.71 -2.05
C PRO A 602 22.87 1.31 -2.33
N SER A 603 23.15 0.01 -2.43
CA SER A 603 24.48 -0.54 -2.70
C SER A 603 24.66 -1.02 -4.14
N ASP A 604 23.65 -0.85 -5.01
CA ASP A 604 23.77 -1.27 -6.40
C ASP A 604 24.65 -0.29 -7.19
N PRO A 605 25.73 -0.76 -7.84
CA PRO A 605 26.70 0.13 -8.49
C PRO A 605 26.12 0.89 -9.68
N VAL A 606 25.16 0.33 -10.42
CA VAL A 606 24.56 1.01 -11.58
C VAL A 606 23.65 2.14 -11.13
N ILE A 607 22.79 1.87 -10.14
CA ILE A 607 21.90 2.89 -9.57
C ILE A 607 22.68 4.00 -8.86
N THR A 608 23.76 3.63 -8.15
CA THR A 608 24.66 4.58 -7.47
C THR A 608 25.39 5.48 -8.48
N ASP A 609 25.88 4.91 -9.59
CA ASP A 609 26.57 5.63 -10.66
C ASP A 609 25.65 6.64 -11.35
N LEU A 610 24.41 6.24 -11.69
CA LEU A 610 23.39 7.14 -12.26
C LEU A 610 23.06 8.29 -11.30
N THR A 611 22.86 7.98 -10.01
CA THR A 611 22.58 8.99 -8.98
C THR A 611 23.74 9.99 -8.84
N THR A 612 24.98 9.50 -8.89
CA THR A 612 26.20 10.33 -8.81
C THR A 612 26.34 11.22 -10.04
N THR A 613 26.07 10.67 -11.23
CA THR A 613 26.06 11.39 -12.51
C THR A 613 25.04 12.51 -12.49
N ALA A 614 23.78 12.21 -12.13
CA ALA A 614 22.71 13.19 -12.00
C ALA A 614 23.05 14.28 -10.98
N THR A 615 23.58 13.93 -9.81
CA THR A 615 23.98 14.91 -8.77
C THR A 615 25.09 15.84 -9.27
N THR A 616 26.08 15.29 -9.98
CA THR A 616 27.19 16.07 -10.56
C THR A 616 26.70 17.01 -11.66
N LEU A 617 25.79 16.53 -12.51
CA LEU A 617 25.16 17.31 -13.56
C LEU A 617 24.34 18.47 -12.98
N LEU A 618 23.49 18.19 -11.98
CA LEU A 618 22.71 19.23 -11.28
C LEU A 618 23.61 20.32 -10.71
N LYS A 619 24.71 19.94 -10.05
CA LYS A 619 25.68 20.91 -9.51
C LYS A 619 26.28 21.78 -10.63
N THR A 620 26.61 21.20 -11.77
CA THR A 620 27.20 21.91 -12.91
C THR A 620 26.21 22.87 -13.55
N LEU A 621 24.97 22.42 -13.80
CA LEU A 621 23.88 23.23 -14.32
C LEU A 621 23.58 24.43 -13.39
N CYS A 622 23.45 24.17 -12.09
CA CYS A 622 23.20 25.22 -11.09
C CYS A 622 24.37 26.22 -11.02
N SER A 623 25.62 25.76 -11.09
CA SER A 623 26.78 26.66 -11.10
C SER A 623 26.73 27.61 -12.29
N LYS A 624 26.48 27.09 -13.50
CA LYS A 624 26.38 27.88 -14.73
C LYS A 624 25.30 28.96 -14.65
N LEU A 625 24.12 28.60 -14.12
CA LEU A 625 23.02 29.56 -13.96
C LEU A 625 23.31 30.57 -12.84
N ALA A 626 23.95 30.15 -11.75
CA ALA A 626 24.37 31.05 -10.67
C ALA A 626 25.39 32.10 -11.15
N ASP A 627 26.32 31.74 -12.04
CA ASP A 627 27.26 32.68 -12.65
C ASP A 627 26.53 33.76 -13.49
N ALA A 628 25.49 33.35 -14.21
CA ALA A 628 24.64 34.27 -14.97
C ALA A 628 23.85 35.21 -14.05
N TYR A 629 23.23 34.69 -12.98
CA TYR A 629 22.60 35.51 -11.94
C TYR A 629 23.59 36.49 -11.30
N ASN A 630 24.80 36.04 -10.98
CA ASN A 630 25.84 36.88 -10.41
C ASN A 630 26.28 38.00 -11.35
N THR A 631 26.25 37.78 -12.67
CA THR A 631 26.53 38.83 -13.67
C THR A 631 25.44 39.91 -13.64
N VAL A 632 24.16 39.51 -13.64
CA VAL A 632 23.01 40.41 -13.49
C VAL A 632 23.10 41.21 -12.19
N LEU A 633 23.33 40.53 -11.06
CA LEU A 633 23.39 41.16 -9.73
C LEU A 633 24.57 42.11 -9.59
N SER A 634 25.73 41.78 -10.14
CA SER A 634 26.90 42.67 -10.11
C SER A 634 26.63 43.99 -10.83
N HIS A 635 25.86 43.96 -11.93
CA HIS A 635 25.45 45.19 -12.59
C HIS A 635 24.36 45.92 -11.79
N ALA A 636 23.34 45.20 -11.32
CA ALA A 636 22.25 45.76 -10.53
C ALA A 636 22.73 46.51 -9.27
N GLU A 637 23.75 45.98 -8.61
CA GLU A 637 24.36 46.59 -7.42
C GLU A 637 25.02 47.94 -7.69
N THR A 638 25.40 48.24 -8.94
CA THR A 638 25.96 49.53 -9.35
C THR A 638 24.90 50.57 -9.71
N LEU A 639 23.65 50.15 -9.91
CA LEU A 639 22.56 51.06 -10.22
C LEU A 639 22.06 51.77 -8.94
N PRO A 640 21.72 53.06 -9.02
CA PRO A 640 21.01 53.74 -7.95
C PRO A 640 19.61 53.12 -7.79
N ALA A 641 19.04 53.19 -6.57
CA ALA A 641 17.67 52.73 -6.37
C ALA A 641 16.66 53.45 -7.30
N PRO A 642 15.81 52.71 -8.04
CA PRO A 642 14.87 53.29 -8.99
C PRO A 642 13.63 53.84 -8.27
N ILE A 643 13.70 55.09 -7.80
CA ILE A 643 12.62 55.73 -7.03
C ILE A 643 11.34 55.89 -7.84
N GLU A 644 11.47 56.36 -9.08
CA GLU A 644 10.32 56.75 -9.91
C GLU A 644 9.84 55.59 -10.83
N ASP A 645 10.68 54.56 -11.03
CA ASP A 645 10.35 53.41 -11.88
C ASP A 645 9.94 52.21 -11.01
N GLN A 646 8.63 52.11 -10.75
CA GLN A 646 8.04 51.02 -9.98
C GLN A 646 8.31 49.65 -10.61
N TYR A 647 8.40 49.58 -11.94
CA TYR A 647 8.66 48.31 -12.64
C TYR A 647 10.09 47.84 -12.35
N LEU A 648 11.09 48.69 -12.52
CA LEU A 648 12.48 48.37 -12.16
C LEU A 648 12.64 48.09 -10.67
N ARG A 649 11.93 48.82 -9.79
CA ARG A 649 11.93 48.57 -8.34
C ARG A 649 11.45 47.16 -7.99
N SER A 650 10.47 46.63 -8.72
CA SER A 650 9.90 45.30 -8.46
C SER A 650 10.76 44.13 -8.97
N LYS A 651 11.66 44.37 -9.94
CA LYS A 651 12.45 43.33 -10.62
C LYS A 651 13.29 42.44 -9.70
N PRO A 652 14.01 42.96 -8.70
CA PRO A 652 14.74 42.09 -7.75
C PRO A 652 13.84 41.08 -7.03
N THR A 653 12.56 41.40 -6.79
CA THR A 653 11.60 40.48 -6.15
C THR A 653 11.21 39.33 -7.10
N PHE A 654 11.09 39.61 -8.41
CA PHE A 654 10.87 38.56 -9.40
C PHE A 654 12.09 37.64 -9.52
N LEU A 655 13.31 38.23 -9.56
CA LEU A 655 14.56 37.46 -9.53
C LEU A 655 14.66 36.59 -8.27
N LEU A 656 14.25 37.13 -7.11
CA LEU A 656 14.25 36.41 -5.84
C LEU A 656 13.37 35.16 -5.93
N THR A 657 12.12 35.31 -6.36
CA THR A 657 11.14 34.21 -6.46
C THR A 657 11.65 33.12 -7.41
N ALA A 658 12.21 33.50 -8.56
CA ALA A 658 12.77 32.56 -9.51
C ALA A 658 14.00 31.83 -8.94
N ALA A 659 14.92 32.55 -8.31
CA ALA A 659 16.12 31.99 -7.69
C ALA A 659 15.79 31.02 -6.53
N GLU A 660 14.80 31.36 -5.69
CA GLU A 660 14.39 30.49 -4.58
C GLU A 660 13.90 29.13 -5.09
N ASN A 661 13.10 29.11 -6.16
CA ASN A 661 12.62 27.89 -6.78
C ASN A 661 13.76 27.08 -7.41
N ILE A 662 14.60 27.73 -8.21
CA ILE A 662 15.68 27.10 -8.98
C ILE A 662 16.74 26.51 -8.05
N PHE A 663 17.25 27.30 -7.11
CA PHE A 663 18.38 26.91 -6.26
C PHE A 663 17.95 26.18 -4.99
N SER A 664 16.65 25.95 -4.75
CA SER A 664 16.19 25.16 -3.60
C SER A 664 16.85 23.78 -3.60
N GLN A 665 17.29 23.34 -2.41
CA GLN A 665 18.02 22.08 -2.19
C GLN A 665 19.41 22.03 -2.87
N THR A 666 19.98 23.18 -3.23
CA THR A 666 21.35 23.27 -3.76
C THR A 666 22.25 24.06 -2.80
N PRO A 667 23.57 23.79 -2.77
CA PRO A 667 24.49 24.56 -1.93
C PRO A 667 24.67 26.03 -2.39
N LEU A 668 24.09 26.42 -3.54
CA LEU A 668 24.16 27.77 -4.08
C LEU A 668 22.98 28.66 -3.66
N TYR A 669 21.98 28.09 -2.97
CA TYR A 669 20.77 28.81 -2.53
C TYR A 669 21.14 30.07 -1.73
N ASP A 670 21.85 29.91 -0.62
CA ASP A 670 22.17 31.03 0.28
C ASP A 670 23.01 32.10 -0.42
N ALA A 671 23.93 31.69 -1.30
CA ALA A 671 24.82 32.61 -2.01
C ALA A 671 24.04 33.52 -2.98
N VAL A 672 23.17 32.96 -3.83
CA VAL A 672 22.43 33.74 -4.83
C VAL A 672 21.25 34.46 -4.19
N VAL A 673 20.41 33.75 -3.43
CA VAL A 673 19.20 34.30 -2.79
C VAL A 673 19.57 35.37 -1.76
N GLY A 674 20.61 35.14 -0.96
CA GLY A 674 21.10 36.12 0.02
C GLY A 674 21.58 37.41 -0.63
N ARG A 675 22.24 37.33 -1.79
CA ARG A 675 22.69 38.49 -2.55
C ARG A 675 21.51 39.30 -3.13
N ILE A 676 20.48 38.62 -3.66
CA ILE A 676 19.26 39.30 -4.14
C ILE A 676 18.53 40.01 -2.98
N LYS A 677 18.39 39.35 -1.82
CA LYS A 677 17.79 39.96 -0.61
C LYS A 677 18.58 41.17 -0.15
N SER A 678 19.91 41.12 -0.24
CA SER A 678 20.79 42.25 0.11
C SER A 678 20.60 43.44 -0.84
N LEU A 679 20.45 43.18 -2.15
CA LEU A 679 20.13 44.23 -3.14
C LEU A 679 18.79 44.89 -2.84
N ILE A 680 17.74 44.11 -2.57
CA ILE A 680 16.41 44.62 -2.19
C ILE A 680 16.52 45.52 -0.96
N SER A 681 17.17 45.02 0.10
CA SER A 681 17.34 45.76 1.35
C SER A 681 18.13 47.05 1.17
N LYS A 682 19.17 47.04 0.31
CA LYS A 682 19.93 48.24 -0.05
C LYS A 682 19.02 49.28 -0.70
N TRP A 683 18.29 48.89 -1.76
CA TRP A 683 17.42 49.82 -2.48
C TRP A 683 16.27 50.36 -1.64
N ASP A 684 15.62 49.52 -0.83
CA ASP A 684 14.58 50.00 0.09
C ASP A 684 15.13 51.00 1.12
N SER A 685 16.35 50.78 1.61
CA SER A 685 17.01 51.72 2.52
C SER A 685 17.37 53.05 1.84
N GLU A 686 17.87 53.01 0.60
CA GLU A 686 18.15 54.20 -0.22
C GLU A 686 16.87 55.00 -0.51
N ILE A 687 15.79 54.32 -0.91
CA ILE A 687 14.48 54.94 -1.17
C ILE A 687 13.94 55.59 0.09
N ALA A 688 13.92 54.86 1.22
CA ALA A 688 13.46 55.39 2.50
C ALA A 688 14.27 56.62 2.94
N ALA A 689 15.59 56.62 2.73
CA ALA A 689 16.44 57.77 3.04
C ALA A 689 16.11 59.00 2.17
N ILE A 690 15.83 58.79 0.88
CA ILE A 690 15.46 59.87 -0.04
C ILE A 690 14.05 60.39 0.26
N GLU A 691 13.08 59.51 0.50
CA GLU A 691 11.72 59.89 0.92
C GLU A 691 11.77 60.69 2.21
N LYS A 692 12.53 60.24 3.22
CA LYS A 692 12.75 60.99 4.45
C LYS A 692 13.38 62.36 4.18
N SER A 693 14.40 62.43 3.34
CA SER A 693 15.06 63.70 2.98
C SER A 693 14.10 64.66 2.27
N ARG A 694 13.18 64.15 1.44
CA ARG A 694 12.11 64.93 0.79
C ARG A 694 11.10 65.44 1.83
N VAL A 695 10.69 64.62 2.79
CA VAL A 695 9.80 65.02 3.89
C VAL A 695 10.45 66.10 4.76
N ASP A 696 11.71 65.90 5.17
CA ASP A 696 12.46 66.86 5.98
C ASP A 696 12.66 68.20 5.22
N LEU A 697 12.95 68.14 3.92
CA LEU A 697 13.04 69.32 3.06
C LEU A 697 11.70 70.05 2.95
N CYS A 698 10.61 69.32 2.72
CA CYS A 698 9.26 69.86 2.66
C CYS A 698 8.89 70.59 3.96
N HIS A 699 9.12 69.94 5.10
CA HIS A 699 8.86 70.50 6.42
C HIS A 699 9.66 71.78 6.66
N ARG A 700 10.98 71.75 6.38
CA ARG A 700 11.84 72.93 6.53
C ARG A 700 11.36 74.10 5.68
N LEU A 701 11.09 73.86 4.39
CA LEU A 701 10.61 74.93 3.49
C LEU A 701 9.24 75.46 3.91
N THR A 702 8.38 74.61 4.46
CA THR A 702 7.08 75.02 5.02
C THR A 702 7.24 75.94 6.23
N VAL A 703 8.12 75.59 7.18
CA VAL A 703 8.42 76.42 8.36
C VAL A 703 9.05 77.74 7.95
N GLU A 704 10.07 77.72 7.09
CA GLU A 704 10.67 78.96 6.56
C GLU A 704 9.63 79.83 5.85
N GLY A 705 8.69 79.19 5.15
CA GLY A 705 7.59 79.85 4.49
C GLY A 705 6.65 80.56 5.47
N VAL A 706 6.25 79.88 6.55
CA VAL A 706 5.45 80.46 7.64
C VAL A 706 6.15 81.67 8.25
N ASP A 707 7.45 81.54 8.56
CA ASP A 707 8.22 82.60 9.21
C ASP A 707 8.38 83.84 8.32
N LYS A 708 8.64 83.64 7.02
CA LYS A 708 8.86 84.74 6.06
C LYS A 708 7.56 85.41 5.65
N TRP A 709 6.43 84.67 5.60
CA TRP A 709 5.18 85.13 5.01
C TRP A 709 4.67 86.49 5.53
N PRO A 710 4.59 86.76 6.85
CA PRO A 710 4.12 88.05 7.35
C PRO A 710 4.90 89.25 6.82
N SER A 711 6.23 89.11 6.68
CA SER A 711 7.08 90.19 6.16
C SER A 711 6.84 90.44 4.68
N LEU A 712 6.61 89.38 3.89
CA LEU A 712 6.40 89.45 2.45
C LEU A 712 5.08 90.13 2.06
N ILE A 713 4.05 90.01 2.90
CA ILE A 713 2.73 90.59 2.62
C ILE A 713 2.47 91.92 3.33
N SER A 714 3.34 92.33 4.26
CA SER A 714 3.15 93.53 5.09
C SER A 714 3.05 94.84 4.29
N SER A 715 3.60 94.88 3.07
CA SER A 715 3.57 96.02 2.17
C SER A 715 2.36 96.06 1.22
N VAL A 716 1.52 95.03 1.23
CA VAL A 716 0.39 94.88 0.30
C VAL A 716 -0.86 95.48 0.94
N PRO A 717 -1.50 96.49 0.33
CA PRO A 717 -2.74 97.05 0.86
C PRO A 717 -3.92 96.13 0.49
N PHE A 718 -4.19 95.10 1.30
CA PHE A 718 -5.34 94.22 1.13
C PHE A 718 -6.55 94.63 1.98
N VAL A 719 -7.75 94.30 1.50
CA VAL A 719 -9.00 94.46 2.24
C VAL A 719 -9.01 93.51 3.44
N ASP A 720 -9.45 94.00 4.60
CA ASP A 720 -9.62 93.17 5.80
C ASP A 720 -10.64 92.05 5.51
N ILE A 721 -10.17 90.81 5.62
CA ILE A 721 -10.95 89.61 5.31
C ILE A 721 -12.22 89.51 6.17
N ALA A 722 -12.22 90.05 7.39
CA ALA A 722 -13.39 90.08 8.26
C ALA A 722 -14.52 90.97 7.70
N THR A 723 -14.18 91.94 6.87
CA THR A 723 -15.11 92.87 6.21
C THR A 723 -15.29 92.61 4.73
N PHE A 724 -14.54 91.66 4.17
CA PHE A 724 -14.58 91.32 2.76
C PHE A 724 -15.87 90.56 2.42
N ASP A 725 -16.67 91.15 1.53
CA ASP A 725 -17.83 90.50 0.91
C ASP A 725 -17.52 90.22 -0.57
N PRO A 726 -17.41 88.93 -0.97
CA PRO A 726 -17.08 88.56 -2.35
C PRO A 726 -18.16 88.97 -3.36
N ALA A 727 -19.41 89.22 -2.93
CA ALA A 727 -20.50 89.60 -3.84
C ALA A 727 -20.41 91.06 -4.30
N THR A 728 -19.82 91.94 -3.48
CA THR A 728 -19.72 93.40 -3.72
C THR A 728 -18.30 93.87 -4.01
N ALA A 729 -17.37 92.93 -4.14
CA ALA A 729 -15.95 93.21 -4.27
C ALA A 729 -15.58 93.97 -5.55
N GLN A 730 -14.71 94.99 -5.41
CA GLN A 730 -14.31 95.85 -6.52
C GLN A 730 -13.07 95.31 -7.26
N PRO A 731 -13.10 95.20 -8.60
CA PRO A 731 -11.93 94.84 -9.39
C PRO A 731 -10.72 95.73 -9.10
N GLY A 732 -9.53 95.15 -9.06
CA GLY A 732 -8.27 95.81 -8.73
C GLY A 732 -7.93 95.83 -7.24
N SER A 733 -8.88 95.52 -6.35
CA SER A 733 -8.61 95.41 -4.90
C SER A 733 -7.77 94.17 -4.61
N TYR A 734 -6.89 94.25 -3.61
CA TYR A 734 -6.17 93.09 -3.08
C TYR A 734 -6.97 92.43 -1.96
N ILE A 735 -6.94 91.11 -1.91
CA ILE A 735 -7.50 90.30 -0.83
C ILE A 735 -6.44 89.36 -0.29
N HIS A 736 -6.53 89.07 1.02
CA HIS A 736 -5.70 88.07 1.68
C HIS A 736 -6.61 87.00 2.28
N LEU A 737 -6.59 85.82 1.67
CA LEU A 737 -7.31 84.64 2.11
C LEU A 737 -6.37 83.82 3.00
N GLN A 738 -6.62 83.82 4.31
CA GLN A 738 -5.79 83.12 5.29
C GLN A 738 -6.34 81.73 5.60
N SER A 739 -5.44 80.76 5.73
CA SER A 739 -5.75 79.40 6.17
C SER A 739 -6.86 78.71 5.35
N VAL A 740 -6.80 78.84 4.03
CA VAL A 740 -7.80 78.30 3.09
C VAL A 740 -7.31 77.03 2.42
N TYR A 741 -8.23 76.11 2.10
CA TYR A 741 -7.89 74.88 1.38
C TYR A 741 -8.13 75.07 -0.12
N ASN A 742 -7.20 74.60 -0.96
CA ASN A 742 -7.44 74.57 -2.38
C ASN A 742 -8.38 73.40 -2.72
N ARG A 743 -9.56 73.73 -3.24
CA ARG A 743 -10.62 72.77 -3.60
C ARG A 743 -10.70 72.55 -5.11
N GLN A 744 -9.72 73.04 -5.87
CA GLN A 744 -9.57 72.73 -7.30
C GLN A 744 -9.29 71.23 -7.49
N GLY A 745 -10.03 70.59 -8.40
CA GLY A 745 -10.06 69.13 -8.59
C GLY A 745 -11.03 68.38 -7.67
N TRP A 746 -11.34 68.94 -6.49
CA TRP A 746 -12.22 68.31 -5.49
C TRP A 746 -13.66 68.76 -5.63
N ASP A 747 -13.93 70.04 -5.34
CA ASP A 747 -15.25 70.64 -5.41
C ASP A 747 -15.41 71.49 -6.67
N PHE A 748 -14.29 71.94 -7.24
CA PHE A 748 -14.26 72.84 -8.37
C PHE A 748 -13.37 72.31 -9.48
N GLY A 749 -13.70 72.65 -10.73
CA GLY A 749 -12.95 72.29 -11.92
C GLY A 749 -12.90 73.45 -12.91
N GLY A 750 -12.19 73.26 -14.02
CA GLY A 750 -11.99 74.30 -15.04
C GLY A 750 -10.54 74.77 -15.10
N GLU A 751 -10.34 75.99 -15.58
CA GLU A 751 -9.01 76.55 -15.91
C GLU A 751 -8.28 77.23 -14.75
N TYR A 752 -8.88 77.29 -13.56
CA TYR A 752 -8.27 77.92 -12.39
C TYR A 752 -7.25 76.99 -11.72
N GLY A 753 -6.15 77.56 -11.22
CA GLY A 753 -5.15 76.83 -10.45
C GLY A 753 -5.50 76.75 -8.95
N PHE A 754 -6.27 77.71 -8.46
CA PHE A 754 -6.76 77.81 -7.08
C PHE A 754 -8.27 77.97 -7.08
N SER A 755 -8.98 77.23 -6.23
CA SER A 755 -10.44 77.37 -6.10
C SER A 755 -10.88 77.13 -4.67
N MET A 756 -11.82 77.92 -4.17
CA MET A 756 -12.41 77.71 -2.84
C MET A 756 -13.82 78.31 -2.76
N ARG A 757 -14.50 78.12 -1.62
CA ARG A 757 -15.75 78.81 -1.31
C ARG A 757 -15.55 79.73 -0.10
N TYR A 758 -15.86 81.02 -0.25
CA TYR A 758 -15.82 82.00 0.84
C TYR A 758 -17.20 82.65 1.00
N GLN A 759 -17.77 82.61 2.21
CA GLN A 759 -19.12 83.14 2.49
C GLN A 759 -20.20 82.71 1.48
N GLY A 760 -20.14 81.45 1.04
CA GLY A 760 -21.10 80.90 0.07
C GLY A 760 -20.79 81.22 -1.40
N VAL A 761 -19.83 82.08 -1.71
CA VAL A 761 -19.45 82.44 -3.09
C VAL A 761 -18.22 81.65 -3.53
N PRO A 762 -18.26 80.93 -4.67
CA PRO A 762 -17.08 80.32 -5.27
C PRO A 762 -16.06 81.36 -5.69
N ILE A 763 -14.78 81.11 -5.41
CA ILE A 763 -13.65 81.92 -5.85
C ILE A 763 -12.78 81.07 -6.76
N GLY A 764 -12.51 81.56 -7.97
CA GLY A 764 -11.60 80.92 -8.94
C GLY A 764 -10.37 81.80 -9.17
N GLY A 765 -9.19 81.23 -9.00
CA GLY A 765 -7.91 81.92 -9.02
C GLY A 765 -6.95 81.41 -10.10
N TRP A 766 -6.44 82.33 -10.94
CA TRP A 766 -5.29 82.03 -11.81
C TRP A 766 -4.00 82.39 -11.11
N TYR A 767 -3.03 81.48 -11.13
CA TYR A 767 -1.69 81.76 -10.66
C TYR A 767 -0.95 82.69 -11.62
N GLU A 768 -0.27 83.68 -11.07
CA GLU A 768 0.80 84.38 -11.79
C GLU A 768 1.91 83.39 -12.19
N GLU A 769 2.64 83.73 -13.26
CA GLU A 769 3.67 82.86 -13.85
C GLU A 769 4.73 82.40 -12.83
N GLU A 770 5.14 83.29 -11.92
CA GLU A 770 6.13 82.96 -10.88
C GLU A 770 5.62 81.94 -9.86
N ILE A 771 4.31 81.93 -9.61
CA ILE A 771 3.69 80.93 -8.73
C ILE A 771 3.66 79.57 -9.43
N VAL A 772 3.30 79.54 -10.71
CA VAL A 772 3.35 78.31 -11.52
C VAL A 772 4.77 77.74 -11.52
N LYS A 773 5.78 78.58 -11.79
CA LYS A 773 7.19 78.16 -11.74
C LYS A 773 7.61 77.62 -10.37
N ALA A 774 7.18 78.25 -9.28
CA ALA A 774 7.51 77.80 -7.93
C ALA A 774 6.82 76.45 -7.59
N MET A 775 5.55 76.30 -7.96
CA MET A 775 4.79 75.05 -7.81
C MET A 775 5.42 73.91 -8.63
N GLU A 776 5.77 74.17 -9.89
CA GLU A 776 6.47 73.22 -10.76
C GLU A 776 7.86 72.88 -10.24
N HIS A 777 8.61 73.86 -9.72
CA HIS A 777 9.91 73.62 -9.12
C HIS A 777 9.80 72.72 -7.87
N ALA A 778 8.82 72.97 -6.99
CA ALA A 778 8.57 72.11 -5.85
C ALA A 778 8.15 70.70 -6.26
N ALA A 779 7.16 70.57 -7.15
CA ALA A 779 6.61 69.28 -7.56
C ALA A 779 7.55 68.44 -8.43
N TYR A 780 8.18 69.06 -9.44
CA TYR A 780 8.98 68.34 -10.44
C TYR A 780 10.48 68.46 -10.20
N GLY A 781 10.96 69.62 -9.76
CA GLY A 781 12.38 69.87 -9.50
C GLY A 781 12.85 69.26 -8.18
N LEU A 782 12.09 69.48 -7.10
CA LEU A 782 12.42 69.00 -5.75
C LEU A 782 11.66 67.73 -5.36
N LYS A 783 10.66 67.32 -6.15
CA LYS A 783 9.80 66.15 -5.88
C LYS A 783 9.10 66.22 -4.53
N LEU A 784 8.68 67.43 -4.15
CA LEU A 784 7.94 67.70 -2.93
C LEU A 784 6.44 67.69 -3.22
N LYS A 785 5.65 67.19 -2.27
CA LYS A 785 4.20 67.27 -2.34
C LYS A 785 3.76 68.66 -1.86
N VAL A 786 3.00 69.36 -2.69
CA VAL A 786 2.23 70.53 -2.26
C VAL A 786 0.84 70.01 -1.88
N ASP A 787 0.58 69.84 -0.59
CA ASP A 787 -0.65 69.23 -0.12
C ASP A 787 -1.80 70.24 -0.10
N ASP A 788 -2.86 69.94 -0.85
CA ASP A 788 -4.11 70.72 -0.89
C ASP A 788 -5.03 70.44 0.31
N HIS A 789 -4.70 69.45 1.14
CA HIS A 789 -5.32 69.19 2.45
C HIS A 789 -4.70 70.01 3.58
N GLU A 790 -3.64 70.77 3.30
CA GLU A 790 -3.07 71.74 4.24
C GLU A 790 -3.63 73.13 3.98
N ALA A 791 -3.62 73.97 5.02
CA ALA A 791 -4.12 75.33 4.94
C ALA A 791 -3.12 76.24 4.21
N TRP A 792 -3.57 76.93 3.18
CA TRP A 792 -2.81 77.85 2.35
C TRP A 792 -3.13 79.30 2.71
N ASP A 793 -2.20 80.20 2.48
CA ASP A 793 -2.47 81.65 2.47
C ASP A 793 -2.32 82.18 1.04
N VAL A 794 -3.30 82.95 0.57
CA VAL A 794 -3.38 83.41 -0.82
C VAL A 794 -3.62 84.91 -0.86
N VAL A 795 -2.77 85.63 -1.59
CA VAL A 795 -2.98 87.04 -1.92
C VAL A 795 -3.44 87.13 -3.37
N GLY A 796 -4.63 87.68 -3.58
CA GLY A 796 -5.25 87.80 -4.91
C GLY A 796 -5.62 89.23 -5.26
N VAL A 797 -5.50 89.58 -6.53
CA VAL A 797 -6.10 90.81 -7.11
C VAL A 797 -7.43 90.45 -7.72
N ILE A 798 -8.49 91.15 -7.32
CA ILE A 798 -9.85 90.88 -7.79
C ILE A 798 -9.96 91.28 -9.27
N MET A 799 -10.42 90.36 -10.11
CA MET A 799 -10.63 90.57 -11.54
C MET A 799 -12.12 90.79 -11.90
N GLY A 800 -13.02 90.64 -10.92
CA GLY A 800 -14.47 90.74 -11.07
C GLY A 800 -15.16 89.39 -11.19
N LYS A 801 -16.42 89.38 -11.65
CA LYS A 801 -17.22 88.15 -11.78
C LYS A 801 -16.72 87.26 -12.93
N GLY A 802 -16.96 85.96 -12.83
CA GLY A 802 -16.73 84.96 -13.87
C GLY A 802 -17.53 83.69 -13.63
N THR A 803 -17.08 82.59 -14.21
CA THR A 803 -17.72 81.27 -14.07
C THR A 803 -16.66 80.23 -13.69
N ILE A 804 -17.02 79.31 -12.80
CA ILE A 804 -16.23 78.13 -12.44
C ILE A 804 -17.11 76.88 -12.56
N LYS A 805 -16.52 75.70 -12.79
CA LYS A 805 -17.28 74.45 -12.74
C LYS A 805 -17.31 73.95 -11.30
N GLU A 806 -18.48 73.80 -10.72
CA GLU A 806 -18.67 73.19 -9.41
C GLU A 806 -19.13 71.74 -9.58
N ARG A 807 -18.55 70.84 -8.78
CA ARG A 807 -18.95 69.44 -8.71
C ARG A 807 -20.25 69.34 -7.93
N MET A 808 -21.33 69.03 -8.64
CA MET A 808 -22.62 68.77 -8.03
C MET A 808 -22.96 67.29 -8.16
N LYS A 809 -23.48 66.74 -7.06
CA LYS A 809 -24.06 65.39 -7.04
C LYS A 809 -25.54 65.52 -7.35
N ARG A 810 -26.00 64.81 -8.38
CA ARG A 810 -27.43 64.69 -8.67
C ARG A 810 -27.83 63.22 -8.66
N LEU A 811 -28.99 62.94 -8.09
CA LEU A 811 -29.62 61.63 -8.21
C LEU A 811 -30.31 61.56 -9.58
N VAL A 812 -29.81 60.70 -10.47
CA VAL A 812 -30.46 60.40 -11.74
C VAL A 812 -31.28 59.14 -11.55
N ARG A 813 -32.60 59.25 -11.74
CA ARG A 813 -33.49 58.10 -11.71
C ARG A 813 -33.58 57.47 -13.12
N TYR A 814 -33.09 56.23 -13.25
CA TYR A 814 -33.23 55.43 -14.46
C TYR A 814 -34.42 54.46 -14.30
N GLY A 815 -35.49 54.71 -15.04
CA GLY A 815 -36.70 53.88 -14.99
C GLY A 815 -37.48 53.99 -13.67
N SER A 816 -38.29 52.98 -13.36
CA SER A 816 -39.25 53.01 -12.24
C SER A 816 -38.68 52.60 -10.88
N GLY A 817 -37.34 52.61 -10.67
CA GLY A 817 -36.80 52.20 -9.36
C GLY A 817 -35.29 52.27 -9.11
N TYR A 818 -34.45 52.68 -10.08
CA TYR A 818 -33.01 52.82 -9.84
C TYR A 818 -32.62 54.30 -9.75
N GLU A 819 -32.00 54.69 -8.65
CA GLU A 819 -31.40 56.01 -8.45
C GLU A 819 -29.88 55.82 -8.36
N GLU A 820 -29.13 56.48 -9.24
CA GLU A 820 -27.67 56.52 -9.19
C GLU A 820 -27.23 57.96 -8.93
N GLU A 821 -26.29 58.14 -8.00
CA GLU A 821 -25.67 59.43 -7.75
C GLU A 821 -24.62 59.68 -8.83
N VAL A 822 -24.95 60.56 -9.78
CA VAL A 822 -24.03 60.97 -10.84
C VAL A 822 -23.40 62.30 -10.44
N GLU A 823 -22.08 62.38 -10.57
CA GLU A 823 -21.35 63.63 -10.41
C GLU A 823 -21.33 64.39 -11.73
N GLU A 824 -21.78 65.64 -11.72
CA GLU A 824 -21.71 66.54 -12.86
C GLU A 824 -20.97 67.83 -12.51
N TRP A 825 -20.30 68.41 -13.50
CA TRP A 825 -19.58 69.68 -13.37
C TRP A 825 -20.43 70.80 -13.96
N VAL A 826 -21.02 71.64 -13.11
CA VAL A 826 -21.95 72.70 -13.53
C VAL A 826 -21.31 74.07 -13.41
N GLY A 827 -21.48 74.90 -14.43
CA GLY A 827 -21.00 76.28 -14.41
C GLY A 827 -21.78 77.13 -13.40
N VAL A 828 -21.09 77.66 -12.39
CA VAL A 828 -21.65 78.58 -11.39
C VAL A 828 -20.92 79.91 -11.42
N GLU A 829 -21.61 81.00 -11.09
CA GLU A 829 -20.95 82.31 -10.96
C GLU A 829 -19.88 82.25 -9.86
N CYS A 830 -18.71 82.81 -10.15
CA CYS A 830 -17.61 82.91 -9.20
C CYS A 830 -17.03 84.33 -9.17
N LEU A 831 -16.30 84.63 -8.09
CA LEU A 831 -15.38 85.75 -8.07
C LEU A 831 -14.05 85.30 -8.66
N ARG A 832 -13.60 85.98 -9.71
CA ARG A 832 -12.29 85.72 -10.32
C ARG A 832 -11.23 86.53 -9.62
N VAL A 833 -10.15 85.85 -9.26
CA VAL A 833 -8.97 86.46 -8.69
C VAL A 833 -7.74 86.08 -9.49
N ARG A 834 -6.78 87.00 -9.55
CA ARG A 834 -5.44 86.71 -10.04
C ARG A 834 -4.56 86.57 -8.81
N VAL A 835 -4.10 85.35 -8.55
CA VAL A 835 -3.29 85.01 -7.38
C VAL A 835 -1.88 85.53 -7.63
N VAL A 836 -1.51 86.56 -6.88
CA VAL A 836 -0.23 87.28 -7.01
C VAL A 836 0.76 86.90 -5.91
N GLY A 837 0.30 86.33 -4.80
CA GLY A 837 1.16 85.74 -3.76
C GLY A 837 0.53 84.51 -3.14
N ILE A 838 1.35 83.56 -2.69
CA ILE A 838 0.88 82.31 -2.07
C ILE A 838 1.88 81.78 -1.03
N ARG A 839 1.35 81.18 0.03
CA ARG A 839 2.04 80.24 0.93
C ARG A 839 1.26 78.93 0.95
N ALA A 840 1.83 77.87 0.40
CA ALA A 840 1.20 76.56 0.29
C ALA A 840 2.25 75.46 0.53
N GLY A 841 2.28 74.91 1.75
CA GLY A 841 3.32 73.98 2.18
C GLY A 841 4.73 74.52 1.89
N PRO A 842 5.56 73.82 1.07
CA PRO A 842 6.93 74.23 0.78
C PRO A 842 7.05 75.40 -0.21
N VAL A 843 5.94 75.90 -0.76
CA VAL A 843 5.93 76.97 -1.77
C VAL A 843 5.56 78.30 -1.13
N VAL A 844 6.45 79.29 -1.26
CA VAL A 844 6.18 80.70 -0.90
C VAL A 844 6.59 81.63 -2.01
N VAL A 845 5.64 82.44 -2.48
CA VAL A 845 5.85 83.48 -3.49
C VAL A 845 5.22 84.77 -3.02
N ALA A 846 6.02 85.82 -2.95
CA ALA A 846 5.56 87.15 -2.55
C ALA A 846 4.84 87.87 -3.71
N PRO A 847 3.82 88.68 -3.43
CA PRO A 847 3.22 89.56 -4.42
C PRO A 847 4.20 90.64 -4.89
N ARG A 848 4.27 90.84 -6.21
CA ARG A 848 4.95 92.02 -6.79
C ARG A 848 3.99 93.20 -6.71
N VAL A 849 4.17 94.05 -5.69
CA VAL A 849 3.40 95.28 -5.47
C VAL A 849 3.91 96.42 -6.33
#